data_AF-A0ABD0JYJ1-F1
#
_entry.id   AF-A0ABD0JYJ1-F1
#
_cell.length_a   1.000
_cell.length_b   1.000
_cell.length_c   1.000
_cell.angle_alpha   90.00
_cell.angle_beta   90.00
_cell.angle_gamma   90.00
#
_symmetry.space_group_name_H-M   'P 1'
#
loop_
_entity.id
_entity.type
_entity.pdbx_description
1 polymer ?
#
loop_
_entity_poly.entity_id
_entity_poly.type
_entity_poly.pdbx_seq_one_letter_code
_entity_poly.pdbx_strand_id
1 'polypeptide(L)'
;VTTETTNPNFNNASYKTIQPKCVLEGARVTVANRLAEHGDDWSKTFARFNSGTYNNQWMVVDYKQYDEYFHQILPGFLTVLEQIPGKVHYEDQTKILLNTSYWASYNIPYYTDIFEAMGMPEMVSKYGEFFTHDGNPRARIFRRDQSRVKDVDTMTKLMRYNDYKNDPLSRCNCTPPYSGLNGISARGDLNPPDGKYPFKELGFFLGGGTDMKLTSIGLTRTGDMLAFRAISGPTFDPLPPFRWSTAFNSSSVSHLVLRPKPTMHSVPFYAALCWSFALVMVHPLSCVCAEAASDTCEDTDVAEIYVTYDVSSDHFEVKDVSDEYTAAYARFKNCINSTGFAYLSITTVNDYTYRLNSSVQAYAAGLAEGYITRELISLHYQNTVGTFCQPKTRKCRAVETFLRENLDWVTSNVEANSDDQYWYQVRLFYEQFRGLQDGYTGKPGRISMDVDDVFGLYLMQIQYEIPDIEKAVVGRDSSEPPQGHCSVLIKLLPGNDGIKDVLMAHDTWTTYDNMLRVLKLYDFYFHKSPAATEPALGRSWAVSSYPGVLTSLDDFYVLSSAMVTTETTNPIFNDALYKHIQPKCVLEGVRVTVANRLAEDGDDWSETFARFNSGTYNNQWMVVDYKQYDEYFHQILPGFLTVLEQIPGKVHHEDVTEKLINTSYWASYNIPYFQDIFEAMGLPDMVSKFGDYFTHDGTPRAKIFRRDHPKVKDVESMTRLMRYNDFMNDPLSRCNCTPPYSGDLGISARNDLNLPNGSYPFKYLQFNLEGGTDMKLTSIGLTRTGDMLAFRAISGPTFDPLPPFRWSTAFNSSSRSHLGQPDLWNFGPIWFNGTF
;
A
#
# COMPACT_ATOMS: atom_id res chain seq x y z
N VAL A 1 -9.90 9.76 20.26
CA VAL A 1 -9.81 10.99 19.44
C VAL A 1 -10.32 12.16 20.25
N THR A 2 -9.63 13.31 20.24
CA THR A 2 -10.04 14.52 20.96
C THR A 2 -10.15 15.72 20.01
N THR A 3 -11.22 16.49 20.14
CA THR A 3 -11.47 17.70 19.34
C THR A 3 -12.22 18.74 20.17
N GLU A 4 -12.05 20.03 19.86
CA GLU A 4 -12.59 21.14 20.65
C GLU A 4 -13.35 22.17 19.82
N THR A 5 -14.29 22.87 20.46
CA THR A 5 -14.69 24.21 20.03
C THR A 5 -14.60 25.22 21.16
N THR A 6 -14.25 26.46 20.81
CA THR A 6 -14.06 27.53 21.80
C THR A 6 -15.41 28.13 22.21
N ASN A 7 -15.66 28.33 23.50
CA ASN A 7 -16.87 28.95 24.02
C ASN A 7 -16.62 30.43 24.39
N PRO A 8 -17.53 31.36 24.05
CA PRO A 8 -17.41 32.76 24.43
C PRO A 8 -17.81 32.98 25.90
N ASN A 9 -17.03 33.74 26.66
CA ASN A 9 -17.33 34.05 28.06
C ASN A 9 -17.64 35.54 28.23
N PHE A 10 -18.90 35.83 28.57
CA PHE A 10 -19.41 37.19 28.75
C PHE A 10 -19.41 37.62 30.22
N ASN A 11 -19.13 36.71 31.15
CA ASN A 11 -19.05 37.01 32.57
C ASN A 11 -17.66 37.52 32.95
N ASN A 12 -17.49 38.85 32.93
CA ASN A 12 -16.23 39.50 33.31
C ASN A 12 -15.74 39.17 34.73
N ALA A 13 -16.65 38.83 35.65
CA ALA A 13 -16.26 38.46 37.01
C ALA A 13 -15.54 37.11 37.06
N SER A 14 -15.85 36.19 36.14
CA SER A 14 -15.21 34.87 36.08
C SER A 14 -13.70 34.98 35.84
N TYR A 15 -13.22 35.94 35.04
CA TYR A 15 -11.78 36.11 34.80
C TYR A 15 -10.96 36.43 36.06
N LYS A 16 -11.60 36.90 37.13
CA LYS A 16 -10.92 37.13 38.43
C LYS A 16 -10.53 35.83 39.13
N THR A 17 -11.05 34.67 38.70
CA THR A 17 -10.73 33.36 39.29
C THR A 17 -9.50 32.72 38.66
N ILE A 18 -8.96 33.29 37.57
CA ILE A 18 -7.71 32.85 36.94
C ILE A 18 -6.57 32.94 37.96
N GLN A 19 -5.93 31.81 38.25
CA GLN A 19 -4.83 31.72 39.20
C GLN A 19 -3.48 31.68 38.46
N PRO A 20 -2.43 32.35 38.98
CA PRO A 20 -1.07 32.22 38.44
C PRO A 20 -0.50 30.80 38.54
N LYS A 21 -0.98 30.00 39.51
CA LYS A 21 -0.56 28.60 39.72
C LYS A 21 -1.44 27.64 38.91
N CYS A 22 -1.32 27.69 37.59
CA CYS A 22 -2.08 26.83 36.69
C CYS A 22 -1.21 26.23 35.57
N VAL A 23 -1.79 25.30 34.82
CA VAL A 23 -1.17 24.75 33.60
C VAL A 23 -1.98 25.22 32.39
N LEU A 24 -1.29 25.83 31.43
CA LEU A 24 -1.93 26.31 30.20
C LEU A 24 -2.61 25.14 29.46
N GLU A 25 -3.71 25.48 28.78
CA GLU A 25 -4.62 24.53 28.16
C GLU A 25 -3.90 23.51 27.27
N GLY A 26 -3.05 23.96 26.33
CA GLY A 26 -2.36 23.04 25.40
C GLY A 26 -1.44 22.02 26.08
N ALA A 27 -0.85 22.38 27.24
CA ALA A 27 -0.08 21.43 28.03
C ALA A 27 -0.99 20.42 28.76
N ARG A 28 -2.15 20.86 29.26
CA ARG A 28 -3.15 19.96 29.85
C ARG A 28 -3.72 18.98 28.83
N VAL A 29 -4.01 19.43 27.60
CA VAL A 29 -4.42 18.54 26.49
C VAL A 29 -3.35 17.51 26.19
N THR A 30 -2.09 17.93 26.08
CA THR A 30 -0.98 17.02 25.79
C THR A 30 -0.83 15.96 26.88
N VAL A 31 -0.93 16.35 28.15
CA VAL A 31 -0.86 15.42 29.30
C VAL A 31 -2.07 14.49 29.31
N ALA A 32 -3.28 15.00 29.11
CA ALA A 32 -4.49 14.19 29.08
C ALA A 32 -4.47 13.18 27.93
N ASN A 33 -4.09 13.61 26.71
CA ASN A 33 -3.94 12.72 25.55
C ASN A 33 -2.89 11.61 25.77
N ARG A 34 -1.88 11.83 26.62
CA ARG A 34 -0.81 10.85 26.91
C ARG A 34 -1.15 9.88 28.03
N LEU A 35 -1.90 10.33 29.03
CA LEU A 35 -2.13 9.56 30.26
C LEU A 35 -3.49 8.87 30.31
N ALA A 36 -4.45 9.31 29.50
CA ALA A 36 -5.81 8.81 29.60
C ALA A 36 -5.99 7.49 28.85
N GLU A 37 -6.63 6.52 29.53
CA GLU A 37 -7.05 5.27 28.91
C GLU A 37 -8.44 5.38 28.30
N HIS A 38 -9.33 6.14 28.96
CA HIS A 38 -10.72 6.38 28.58
C HIS A 38 -11.11 7.87 28.66
N GLY A 39 -12.28 8.22 28.13
CA GLY A 39 -12.79 9.60 28.10
C GLY A 39 -12.97 10.24 29.47
N ASP A 40 -13.34 9.45 30.50
CA ASP A 40 -13.43 9.92 31.88
C ASP A 40 -12.05 10.25 32.46
N ASP A 41 -11.03 9.41 32.23
CA ASP A 41 -9.66 9.65 32.68
C ASP A 41 -9.06 10.89 32.00
N TRP A 42 -9.37 11.06 30.71
CA TRP A 42 -8.97 12.24 29.95
C TRP A 42 -9.53 13.50 30.59
N SER A 43 -10.82 13.48 30.90
CA SER A 43 -11.53 14.61 31.48
C SER A 43 -11.05 14.94 32.89
N LYS A 44 -10.84 13.92 33.74
CA LYS A 44 -10.24 14.05 35.07
C LYS A 44 -8.84 14.66 34.99
N THR A 45 -8.01 14.17 34.08
CA THR A 45 -6.63 14.63 33.90
C THR A 45 -6.59 16.08 33.41
N PHE A 46 -7.41 16.40 32.42
CA PHE A 46 -7.52 17.74 31.85
C PHE A 46 -8.05 18.78 32.85
N ALA A 47 -8.98 18.38 33.74
CA ALA A 47 -9.54 19.26 34.75
C ALA A 47 -8.51 19.72 35.80
N ARG A 48 -7.41 18.99 35.99
CA ARG A 48 -6.36 19.33 36.95
C ARG A 48 -5.63 20.60 36.53
N PHE A 49 -5.35 21.46 37.52
CA PHE A 49 -4.61 22.71 37.31
C PHE A 49 -5.24 23.63 36.25
N ASN A 50 -6.59 23.64 36.17
CA ASN A 50 -7.34 24.49 35.25
C ASN A 50 -6.83 25.93 35.28
N SER A 51 -6.36 26.39 34.12
CA SER A 51 -5.87 27.76 33.93
C SER A 51 -6.97 28.79 33.85
N GLY A 52 -8.20 28.39 33.55
CA GLY A 52 -9.27 29.34 33.26
C GLY A 52 -9.02 30.17 32.01
N THR A 53 -8.05 29.75 31.18
CA THR A 53 -7.74 30.37 29.90
C THR A 53 -8.23 29.46 28.79
N TYR A 54 -8.69 30.05 27.68
CA TYR A 54 -9.19 29.32 26.51
C TYR A 54 -10.43 28.45 26.85
N ASN A 55 -11.57 29.10 27.11
CA ASN A 55 -12.82 28.39 27.42
C ASN A 55 -13.23 27.55 26.21
N ASN A 56 -13.47 26.26 26.41
CA ASN A 56 -13.78 25.34 25.33
C ASN A 56 -14.73 24.24 25.76
N GLN A 57 -15.36 23.61 24.77
CA GLN A 57 -16.02 22.33 24.85
C GLN A 57 -15.14 21.30 24.14
N TRP A 58 -14.78 20.24 24.83
CA TRP A 58 -14.05 19.09 24.30
C TRP A 58 -15.00 17.93 24.06
N MET A 59 -14.83 17.27 22.92
CA MET A 59 -15.41 15.97 22.62
C MET A 59 -14.30 14.92 22.61
N VAL A 60 -14.41 13.94 23.51
CA VAL A 60 -13.51 12.80 23.60
C VAL A 60 -14.25 11.56 23.13
N VAL A 61 -13.88 11.08 21.94
CA VAL A 61 -14.43 9.85 21.35
C VAL A 61 -13.47 8.70 21.61
N ASP A 62 -13.92 7.74 22.42
CA ASP A 62 -13.19 6.52 22.73
C ASP A 62 -13.68 5.38 21.82
N TYR A 63 -13.01 5.20 20.69
CA TYR A 63 -13.34 4.13 19.74
C TYR A 63 -13.13 2.72 20.34
N LYS A 64 -12.46 2.58 21.49
CA LYS A 64 -12.41 1.29 22.21
C LYS A 64 -13.79 0.83 22.70
N GLN A 65 -14.71 1.77 22.90
CA GLN A 65 -16.09 1.51 23.32
C GLN A 65 -17.04 1.24 22.13
N TYR A 66 -16.50 0.92 20.95
CA TYR A 66 -17.27 0.34 19.86
C TYR A 66 -17.03 -1.17 19.82
N ASP A 67 -18.10 -1.92 20.06
CA ASP A 67 -18.16 -3.37 19.93
C ASP A 67 -18.37 -3.73 18.45
N GLU A 68 -17.32 -4.25 17.83
CA GLU A 68 -17.32 -4.62 16.41
C GLU A 68 -18.15 -5.86 16.14
N TYR A 69 -18.15 -6.82 17.07
CA TYR A 69 -18.87 -8.08 16.92
C TYR A 69 -20.39 -7.85 16.90
N PHE A 70 -20.89 -6.99 17.78
CA PHE A 70 -22.31 -6.67 17.84
C PHE A 70 -22.69 -5.40 17.08
N HIS A 71 -21.72 -4.69 16.49
CA HIS A 71 -21.88 -3.36 15.91
C HIS A 71 -22.56 -2.35 16.85
N GLN A 72 -22.14 -2.34 18.12
CA GLN A 72 -22.77 -1.56 19.18
C GLN A 72 -21.84 -0.51 19.79
N ILE A 73 -22.40 0.63 20.16
CA ILE A 73 -21.70 1.66 20.93
C ILE A 73 -21.97 1.40 22.42
N LEU A 74 -20.90 1.22 23.19
CA LEU A 74 -20.92 0.96 24.63
C LEU A 74 -20.79 2.26 25.45
N PRO A 75 -21.25 2.30 26.72
CA PRO A 75 -21.06 3.45 27.61
C PRO A 75 -19.60 3.91 27.67
N GLY A 76 -19.38 5.22 27.76
CA GLY A 76 -18.05 5.84 27.72
C GLY A 76 -17.51 6.16 26.32
N PHE A 77 -18.23 5.82 25.25
CA PHE A 77 -17.82 6.12 23.88
C PHE A 77 -17.65 7.61 23.59
N LEU A 78 -18.54 8.46 24.11
CA LEU A 78 -18.44 9.92 23.97
C LEU A 78 -18.46 10.58 25.35
N THR A 79 -17.33 11.15 25.76
CA THR A 79 -17.27 12.05 26.92
C THR A 79 -17.19 13.50 26.44
N VAL A 80 -18.01 14.37 27.02
CA VAL A 80 -18.01 15.81 26.70
C VAL A 80 -17.56 16.58 27.94
N LEU A 81 -16.67 17.55 27.75
CA LEU A 81 -16.14 18.41 28.80
C LEU A 81 -16.27 19.87 28.42
N GLU A 82 -16.63 20.72 29.37
CA GLU A 82 -16.63 22.18 29.23
C GLU A 82 -15.82 22.83 30.34
N GLN A 83 -15.00 23.82 29.99
CA GLN A 83 -14.22 24.59 30.97
C GLN A 83 -14.45 26.10 30.87
N ILE A 84 -14.38 26.75 32.04
CA ILE A 84 -14.31 28.21 32.23
C ILE A 84 -13.37 28.52 33.41
N PRO A 85 -13.03 29.79 33.69
CA PRO A 85 -12.28 30.15 34.89
C PRO A 85 -12.87 29.57 36.18
N GLY A 86 -12.09 28.70 36.84
CA GLY A 86 -12.43 28.13 38.14
C GLY A 86 -13.47 27.00 38.10
N LYS A 87 -13.91 26.55 36.91
CA LYS A 87 -14.94 25.52 36.79
C LYS A 87 -14.73 24.63 35.55
N VAL A 88 -14.91 23.33 35.75
CA VAL A 88 -14.92 22.31 34.70
C VAL A 88 -16.11 21.39 34.96
N HIS A 89 -16.88 21.09 33.92
CA HIS A 89 -17.98 20.11 33.95
C HIS A 89 -17.71 19.10 32.84
N TYR A 90 -17.75 17.81 33.13
CA TYR A 90 -17.76 16.79 32.09
C TYR A 90 -18.68 15.62 32.45
N GLU A 91 -19.26 14.96 31.45
CA GLU A 91 -20.11 13.78 31.61
C GLU A 91 -20.02 12.85 30.38
N ASP A 92 -20.36 11.57 30.55
CA ASP A 92 -20.57 10.63 29.45
C ASP A 92 -21.89 10.96 28.71
N GLN A 93 -21.77 11.30 27.43
CA GLN A 93 -22.88 11.67 26.54
C GLN A 93 -23.25 10.57 25.54
N THR A 94 -22.74 9.36 25.72
CA THR A 94 -23.00 8.22 24.82
C THR A 94 -24.49 7.94 24.65
N LYS A 95 -25.28 8.04 25.72
CA LYS A 95 -26.74 7.84 25.65
C LYS A 95 -27.43 8.88 24.77
N ILE A 96 -26.97 10.13 24.82
CA ILE A 96 -27.54 11.20 23.97
C ILE A 96 -27.16 10.96 22.52
N LEU A 97 -25.90 10.60 22.25
CA LEU A 97 -25.43 10.26 20.91
C LEU A 97 -26.26 9.13 20.29
N LEU A 98 -26.50 8.05 21.04
CA LEU A 98 -27.33 6.93 20.60
C LEU A 98 -28.78 7.33 20.32
N ASN A 99 -29.38 8.16 21.18
CA ASN A 99 -30.77 8.58 21.02
C ASN A 99 -30.98 9.57 19.86
N THR A 100 -29.98 10.40 19.57
CA THR A 100 -30.09 11.50 18.61
C THR A 100 -29.41 11.21 17.28
N SER A 101 -28.57 10.17 17.20
CA SER A 101 -27.69 9.79 16.09
C SER A 101 -26.52 10.74 15.79
N TYR A 102 -26.34 11.82 16.56
CA TYR A 102 -25.21 12.74 16.38
C TYR A 102 -24.93 13.57 17.65
N TRP A 103 -23.71 14.08 17.78
CA TRP A 103 -23.37 15.16 18.69
C TRP A 103 -22.75 16.31 17.88
N ALA A 104 -23.08 17.55 18.21
CA ALA A 104 -22.58 18.73 17.50
C ALA A 104 -22.13 19.80 18.48
N SER A 105 -21.09 20.55 18.09
CA SER A 105 -20.49 21.62 18.86
C SER A 105 -20.31 22.85 17.97
N TYR A 106 -20.64 24.04 18.47
CA TYR A 106 -20.70 25.27 17.68
C TYR A 106 -20.56 26.52 18.57
N ASN A 107 -19.56 26.52 19.45
CA ASN A 107 -19.18 27.67 20.29
C ASN A 107 -20.28 28.15 21.26
N ILE A 108 -21.12 27.23 21.76
CA ILE A 108 -22.12 27.51 22.79
C ILE A 108 -22.07 26.36 23.81
N PRO A 109 -21.95 26.64 25.12
CA PRO A 109 -21.94 25.60 26.13
C PRO A 109 -23.30 24.88 26.21
N TYR A 110 -23.22 23.58 26.42
CA TYR A 110 -24.30 22.64 26.59
C TYR A 110 -24.75 22.53 28.06
N TYR A 111 -23.81 22.49 29.01
CA TYR A 111 -24.15 22.29 30.42
C TYR A 111 -24.72 23.57 31.02
N THR A 112 -25.93 23.48 31.60
CA THR A 112 -26.68 24.64 32.14
C THR A 112 -25.86 25.48 33.11
N ASP A 113 -25.08 24.83 33.97
CA ASP A 113 -24.30 25.48 35.01
C ASP A 113 -23.02 26.15 34.47
N ILE A 114 -22.52 25.73 33.31
CA ILE A 114 -21.47 26.41 32.55
C ILE A 114 -22.10 27.56 31.75
N PHE A 115 -23.21 27.30 31.06
CA PHE A 115 -23.99 28.28 30.30
C PHE A 115 -24.34 29.52 31.14
N GLU A 116 -24.88 29.31 32.35
CA GLU A 116 -25.17 30.38 33.30
C GLU A 116 -23.91 31.11 33.75
N ALA A 117 -22.86 30.36 34.11
CA ALA A 117 -21.61 30.94 34.62
C ALA A 117 -20.86 31.78 33.58
N MET A 118 -21.06 31.51 32.28
CA MET A 118 -20.49 32.28 31.16
C MET A 118 -21.27 33.56 30.84
N GLY A 119 -22.40 33.82 31.51
CA GLY A 119 -23.24 34.98 31.22
C GLY A 119 -24.09 34.82 29.95
N MET A 120 -24.32 33.60 29.49
CA MET A 120 -25.14 33.35 28.30
C MET A 120 -26.61 33.79 28.45
N PRO A 121 -27.28 33.70 29.62
CA PRO A 121 -28.65 34.20 29.77
C PRO A 121 -28.83 35.68 29.40
N GLU A 122 -27.83 36.53 29.68
CA GLU A 122 -27.86 37.94 29.27
C GLU A 122 -27.80 38.11 27.76
N MET A 123 -27.00 37.27 27.09
CA MET A 123 -26.88 37.26 25.63
C MET A 123 -28.15 36.74 24.95
N VAL A 124 -28.80 35.73 25.54
CA VAL A 124 -30.13 35.26 25.10
C VAL A 124 -31.18 36.36 25.28
N SER A 125 -31.17 37.07 26.41
CA SER A 125 -32.08 38.20 26.63
C SER A 125 -31.86 39.32 25.60
N LYS A 126 -30.61 39.56 25.20
CA LYS A 126 -30.23 40.64 24.29
C LYS A 126 -30.41 40.31 22.80
N TYR A 127 -30.09 39.08 22.40
CA TYR A 127 -29.98 38.68 20.99
C TYR A 127 -30.80 37.44 20.62
N GLY A 128 -31.56 36.89 21.57
CA GLY A 128 -32.48 35.78 21.35
C GLY A 128 -31.79 34.42 21.15
N GLU A 129 -32.45 33.56 20.36
CA GLU A 129 -32.06 32.17 20.12
C GLU A 129 -30.67 31.98 19.50
N PHE A 130 -30.04 33.05 19.00
CA PHE A 130 -28.68 32.96 18.48
C PHE A 130 -27.67 32.45 19.52
N PHE A 131 -27.90 32.77 20.80
CA PHE A 131 -27.02 32.40 21.91
C PHE A 131 -27.55 31.20 22.72
N THR A 132 -28.51 30.45 22.19
CA THR A 132 -28.93 29.18 22.78
C THR A 132 -28.27 28.01 22.05
N HIS A 133 -28.03 26.90 22.76
CA HIS A 133 -27.42 25.71 22.19
C HIS A 133 -28.24 25.22 20.97
N ASP A 134 -29.55 25.07 21.12
CA ASP A 134 -30.41 24.52 20.06
C ASP A 134 -30.94 25.52 19.02
N GLY A 135 -30.84 26.82 19.27
CA GLY A 135 -31.49 27.87 18.48
C GLY A 135 -30.60 28.51 17.42
N ASN A 136 -29.28 28.42 17.58
CA ASN A 136 -28.36 29.08 16.66
C ASN A 136 -28.38 28.44 15.25
N PRO A 137 -28.03 29.19 14.19
CA PRO A 137 -28.07 28.71 12.81
C PRO A 137 -27.34 27.38 12.57
N ARG A 138 -26.15 27.18 13.14
CA ARG A 138 -25.36 25.96 12.94
C ARG A 138 -26.03 24.75 13.59
N ALA A 139 -26.60 24.89 14.78
CA ALA A 139 -27.39 23.84 15.42
C ALA A 139 -28.56 23.40 14.54
N ARG A 140 -29.28 24.37 13.95
CA ARG A 140 -30.41 24.09 13.07
C ARG A 140 -30.00 23.41 11.75
N ILE A 141 -28.84 23.76 11.19
CA ILE A 141 -28.27 23.11 10.01
C ILE A 141 -27.87 21.67 10.34
N PHE A 142 -27.15 21.43 11.44
CA PHE A 142 -26.80 20.06 11.86
C PHE A 142 -28.05 19.21 12.08
N ARG A 143 -29.07 19.74 12.78
CA ARG A 143 -30.35 19.04 12.99
C ARG A 143 -31.04 18.68 11.67
N ARG A 144 -30.95 19.54 10.65
CA ARG A 144 -31.53 19.32 9.32
C ARG A 144 -30.76 18.28 8.51
N ASP A 145 -29.43 18.34 8.51
CA ASP A 145 -28.60 17.70 7.50
C ASP A 145 -27.75 16.53 7.99
N GLN A 146 -27.61 16.30 9.30
CA GLN A 146 -26.75 15.23 9.84
C GLN A 146 -27.07 13.84 9.26
N SER A 147 -28.35 13.56 9.03
CA SER A 147 -28.81 12.25 8.54
C SER A 147 -28.40 11.95 7.09
N ARG A 148 -27.89 12.96 6.37
CA ARG A 148 -27.32 12.85 5.02
C ARG A 148 -25.90 12.30 5.03
N VAL A 149 -25.24 12.25 6.18
CA VAL A 149 -23.92 11.64 6.32
C VAL A 149 -24.07 10.12 6.22
N LYS A 150 -23.37 9.53 5.24
CA LYS A 150 -23.33 8.08 4.96
C LYS A 150 -21.90 7.55 4.89
N ASP A 151 -20.95 8.43 4.63
CA ASP A 151 -19.56 8.11 4.36
C ASP A 151 -18.66 9.34 4.62
N VAL A 152 -17.36 9.16 4.40
CA VAL A 152 -16.32 10.19 4.57
C VAL A 152 -16.57 11.41 3.66
N ASP A 153 -17.09 11.22 2.45
CA ASP A 153 -17.29 12.29 1.46
C ASP A 153 -18.52 13.15 1.78
N THR A 154 -19.61 12.54 2.23
CA THR A 154 -20.81 13.22 2.69
C THR A 154 -20.58 13.94 4.02
N MET A 155 -19.76 13.37 4.92
CA MET A 155 -19.27 14.08 6.11
C MET A 155 -18.41 15.29 5.72
N THR A 156 -17.47 15.12 4.77
CA THR A 156 -16.65 16.19 4.21
C THR A 156 -17.51 17.34 3.70
N LYS A 157 -18.57 17.02 2.93
CA LYS A 157 -19.51 18.01 2.37
C LYS A 157 -20.28 18.75 3.45
N LEU A 158 -20.81 18.05 4.47
CA LEU A 158 -21.54 18.69 5.57
C LEU A 158 -20.63 19.62 6.37
N MET A 159 -19.42 19.18 6.73
CA MET A 159 -18.49 19.99 7.51
C MET A 159 -17.95 21.20 6.74
N ARG A 160 -18.00 21.18 5.40
CA ARG A 160 -17.66 22.31 4.53
C ARG A 160 -18.89 23.13 4.11
N TYR A 161 -20.08 22.82 4.60
CA TYR A 161 -21.31 23.45 4.15
C TYR A 161 -21.38 24.94 4.53
N ASN A 162 -21.54 25.79 3.52
CA ASN A 162 -21.91 27.18 3.70
C ASN A 162 -22.59 27.72 2.43
N ASP A 163 -23.92 27.81 2.46
CA ASP A 163 -24.71 28.43 1.40
C ASP A 163 -25.47 29.64 1.94
N TYR A 164 -24.77 30.52 2.67
CA TYR A 164 -25.40 31.53 3.52
C TYR A 164 -26.36 32.49 2.80
N LYS A 165 -26.20 32.69 1.49
CA LYS A 165 -27.07 33.57 0.70
C LYS A 165 -28.43 32.93 0.41
N ASN A 166 -28.47 31.61 0.24
CA ASN A 166 -29.66 30.88 -0.19
C ASN A 166 -30.27 30.05 0.95
N ASP A 167 -29.48 29.61 1.92
CA ASP A 167 -29.97 28.84 3.06
C ASP A 167 -30.85 29.73 3.96
N PRO A 168 -32.15 29.43 4.12
CA PRO A 168 -33.03 30.20 5.00
C PRO A 168 -32.57 30.20 6.46
N LEU A 169 -31.80 29.19 6.90
CA LEU A 169 -31.24 29.12 8.25
C LEU A 169 -30.08 30.10 8.47
N SER A 170 -29.50 30.64 7.39
CA SER A 170 -28.42 31.62 7.46
C SER A 170 -28.89 33.08 7.52
N ARG A 171 -30.21 33.31 7.52
CA ARG A 171 -30.79 34.66 7.60
C ARG A 171 -30.61 35.28 8.98
N CYS A 172 -30.41 36.59 9.01
CA CYS A 172 -30.42 37.39 10.25
C CYS A 172 -31.19 38.70 10.07
N ASN A 173 -31.51 39.36 11.18
CA ASN A 173 -32.01 40.75 11.16
C ASN A 173 -30.83 41.70 10.90
N CYS A 174 -30.32 41.64 9.68
CA CYS A 174 -29.10 42.27 9.22
C CYS A 174 -29.31 42.85 7.81
N THR A 175 -28.39 43.69 7.35
CA THR A 175 -28.37 44.21 5.98
C THR A 175 -26.98 43.95 5.40
N PRO A 176 -26.82 43.05 4.40
CA PRO A 176 -27.86 42.21 3.77
C PRO A 176 -28.46 41.19 4.76
N PRO A 177 -29.65 40.59 4.47
CA PRO A 177 -30.42 39.78 5.43
C PRO A 177 -29.88 38.35 5.64
N TYR A 178 -28.56 38.19 5.58
CA TYR A 178 -27.83 36.95 5.78
C TYR A 178 -26.41 37.25 6.30
N SER A 179 -25.77 36.25 6.91
CA SER A 179 -24.36 36.32 7.26
C SER A 179 -23.63 35.06 6.88
N GLY A 180 -22.45 35.21 6.25
CA GLY A 180 -21.53 34.13 5.92
C GLY A 180 -21.04 33.35 7.14
N LEU A 181 -21.27 33.84 8.35
CA LEU A 181 -20.90 33.15 9.59
C LEU A 181 -21.94 32.16 10.09
N ASN A 182 -23.14 32.18 9.51
CA ASN A 182 -24.21 31.29 9.93
C ASN A 182 -24.11 29.88 9.33
N GLY A 183 -23.23 29.67 8.34
CA GLY A 183 -22.90 28.34 7.81
C GLY A 183 -22.05 27.50 8.77
N ILE A 184 -21.93 26.19 8.50
CA ILE A 184 -21.06 25.30 9.30
C ILE A 184 -19.60 25.72 9.15
N SER A 185 -19.13 25.87 7.90
CA SER A 185 -17.81 26.40 7.59
C SER A 185 -17.91 27.90 7.31
N ALA A 186 -17.81 28.71 8.35
CA ALA A 186 -18.03 30.16 8.31
C ALA A 186 -17.15 30.89 7.27
N ARG A 187 -17.69 31.95 6.64
CA ARG A 187 -17.04 32.80 5.63
C ARG A 187 -17.30 34.28 5.92
N GLY A 188 -16.68 34.81 6.98
CA GLY A 188 -16.84 36.21 7.40
C GLY A 188 -16.27 37.20 6.40
N ASP A 189 -15.30 36.76 5.60
CA ASP A 189 -14.68 37.53 4.52
C ASP A 189 -15.66 37.87 3.38
N LEU A 190 -16.79 37.16 3.28
CA LEU A 190 -17.80 37.39 2.26
C LEU A 190 -18.96 38.28 2.72
N ASN A 191 -18.97 38.69 3.98
CA ASN A 191 -19.92 39.68 4.48
C ASN A 191 -19.54 41.09 3.99
N PRO A 192 -20.49 41.96 3.61
CA PRO A 192 -20.16 43.34 3.26
C PRO A 192 -19.53 44.11 4.43
N PRO A 193 -18.40 44.80 4.23
CA PRO A 193 -17.77 45.62 5.27
C PRO A 193 -18.67 46.73 5.85
N ASP A 194 -19.58 47.24 5.03
CA ASP A 194 -20.60 48.24 5.37
C ASP A 194 -21.94 47.62 5.82
N GLY A 195 -21.99 46.29 5.94
CA GLY A 195 -23.18 45.57 6.38
C GLY A 195 -23.56 45.90 7.83
N LYS A 196 -24.86 45.92 8.10
CA LYS A 196 -25.40 46.13 9.45
C LYS A 196 -25.78 44.80 10.04
N TYR A 197 -25.14 44.45 11.15
CA TYR A 197 -25.34 43.16 11.83
C TYR A 197 -25.77 43.37 13.30
N PRO A 198 -26.54 42.44 13.89
CA PRO A 198 -27.00 42.53 15.28
C PRO A 198 -25.88 42.71 16.31
N PHE A 199 -24.71 42.12 16.04
CA PHE A 199 -23.50 42.28 16.83
C PHE A 199 -22.28 42.14 15.89
N LYS A 200 -21.14 42.69 16.33
CA LYS A 200 -19.95 42.90 15.49
C LYS A 200 -19.41 41.60 14.93
N GLU A 201 -19.39 40.57 15.75
CA GLU A 201 -18.86 39.24 15.43
C GLU A 201 -19.68 38.55 14.35
N LEU A 202 -20.92 38.99 14.05
CA LEU A 202 -21.73 38.46 12.96
C LEU A 202 -21.37 39.07 11.58
N GLY A 203 -20.60 40.16 11.57
CA GLY A 203 -20.34 40.98 10.39
C GLY A 203 -19.09 40.59 9.60
N PHE A 204 -18.56 41.55 8.84
CA PHE A 204 -17.33 41.36 8.09
C PHE A 204 -16.13 41.24 9.02
N PHE A 205 -15.38 40.15 8.88
CA PHE A 205 -14.02 40.02 9.38
C PHE A 205 -13.26 39.02 8.53
N LEU A 206 -11.93 39.16 8.48
CA LEU A 206 -11.06 38.26 7.73
C LEU A 206 -10.80 36.97 8.53
N GLY A 207 -11.81 36.12 8.62
CA GLY A 207 -11.73 34.81 9.24
C GLY A 207 -13.01 33.99 9.05
N GLY A 208 -12.96 32.75 9.51
CA GLY A 208 -14.00 31.76 9.27
C GLY A 208 -13.47 30.34 9.48
N GLY A 209 -14.15 29.36 8.89
CA GLY A 209 -13.65 27.98 8.85
C GLY A 209 -12.41 27.92 7.97
N THR A 210 -11.23 27.76 8.58
CA THR A 210 -9.94 27.75 7.86
C THR A 210 -9.54 26.37 7.37
N ASP A 211 -10.14 25.32 7.91
CA ASP A 211 -9.90 23.94 7.53
C ASP A 211 -11.07 23.05 7.94
N MET A 212 -11.00 21.79 7.54
CA MET A 212 -11.84 20.71 8.00
C MET A 212 -10.96 19.50 8.24
N LYS A 213 -11.18 18.79 9.35
CA LYS A 213 -10.57 17.50 9.65
C LYS A 213 -11.66 16.51 10.01
N LEU A 214 -11.53 15.26 9.58
CA LEU A 214 -12.43 14.19 9.97
C LEU A 214 -11.68 12.87 10.11
N THR A 215 -12.13 12.02 11.02
CA THR A 215 -11.71 10.63 11.13
C THR A 215 -12.93 9.73 11.33
N SER A 216 -12.74 8.41 11.31
CA SER A 216 -13.78 7.39 11.47
C SER A 216 -13.20 6.16 12.16
N ILE A 217 -14.05 5.24 12.63
CA ILE A 217 -13.62 3.94 13.18
C ILE A 217 -12.60 3.28 12.25
N GLY A 218 -12.93 3.15 10.96
CA GLY A 218 -12.06 2.56 9.95
C GLY A 218 -10.79 3.35 9.61
N LEU A 219 -10.68 4.63 10.02
CA LEU A 219 -9.43 5.41 9.89
C LEU A 219 -8.58 5.38 11.17
N THR A 220 -9.20 5.09 12.32
CA THR A 220 -8.52 5.07 13.62
C THR A 220 -8.16 3.67 14.12
N ARG A 221 -8.71 2.61 13.54
CA ARG A 221 -8.53 1.22 14.00
C ARG A 221 -7.85 0.29 12.98
N THR A 222 -7.48 0.77 11.79
CA THR A 222 -6.64 0.01 10.85
C THR A 222 -5.19 0.01 11.32
N GLY A 223 -4.83 -0.91 12.22
CA GLY A 223 -3.48 -1.03 12.79
C GLY A 223 -3.05 0.17 13.64
N ASP A 224 -1.74 0.36 13.84
CA ASP A 224 -1.12 1.47 14.57
C ASP A 224 -1.21 2.84 13.86
N MET A 225 -2.02 2.95 12.80
CA MET A 225 -2.13 4.18 12.01
C MET A 225 -3.16 5.15 12.59
N LEU A 226 -2.67 6.33 13.01
CA LEU A 226 -3.49 7.48 13.36
C LEU A 226 -3.86 8.27 12.09
N ALA A 227 -4.91 7.86 11.35
CA ALA A 227 -5.32 8.53 10.11
C ALA A 227 -6.50 9.51 10.29
N PHE A 228 -6.45 10.62 9.55
CA PHE A 228 -7.57 11.55 9.38
C PHE A 228 -7.51 12.22 8.01
N ARG A 229 -8.65 12.60 7.44
CA ARG A 229 -8.71 13.44 6.23
C ARG A 229 -8.71 14.90 6.65
N ALA A 230 -7.90 15.71 5.98
CA ALA A 230 -7.87 17.16 6.17
C ALA A 230 -8.08 17.89 4.85
N ILE A 231 -8.79 19.02 4.90
CA ILE A 231 -8.85 19.97 3.79
C ILE A 231 -8.55 21.35 4.35
N SER A 232 -7.42 21.91 3.91
CA SER A 232 -7.01 23.27 4.26
C SER A 232 -7.72 24.32 3.40
N GLY A 233 -7.97 25.48 3.99
CA GLY A 233 -8.55 26.64 3.34
C GLY A 233 -10.07 26.78 3.50
N PRO A 234 -10.59 28.01 3.39
CA PRO A 234 -12.02 28.27 3.48
C PRO A 234 -12.84 27.51 2.43
N THR A 235 -14.08 27.17 2.78
CA THR A 235 -14.99 26.46 1.86
C THR A 235 -15.30 27.30 0.61
N PHE A 236 -15.35 26.68 -0.57
CA PHE A 236 -15.50 27.36 -1.86
C PHE A 236 -16.55 26.72 -2.79
N ASP A 237 -17.45 25.89 -2.25
CA ASP A 237 -18.55 25.33 -3.03
C ASP A 237 -19.81 25.39 -2.15
N PRO A 238 -20.79 26.29 -2.43
CA PRO A 238 -20.97 27.11 -3.64
C PRO A 238 -20.29 28.50 -3.61
N LEU A 239 -19.36 28.74 -2.69
CA LEU A 239 -18.82 30.08 -2.41
C LEU A 239 -17.57 30.45 -3.21
N PRO A 240 -17.27 31.73 -3.48
CA PRO A 240 -16.02 32.07 -4.15
C PRO A 240 -14.80 31.67 -3.29
N PRO A 241 -13.70 31.16 -3.90
CA PRO A 241 -12.45 30.92 -3.19
C PRO A 241 -11.94 32.17 -2.48
N PHE A 242 -11.37 32.00 -1.29
CA PHE A 242 -10.73 33.10 -0.57
C PHE A 242 -9.50 33.61 -1.34
N ARG A 243 -9.36 34.94 -1.44
CA ARG A 243 -8.18 35.58 -2.03
C ARG A 243 -7.80 36.83 -1.23
N TRP A 244 -6.52 36.93 -0.88
CA TRP A 244 -5.99 38.11 -0.21
C TRP A 244 -6.17 39.39 -1.05
N SER A 245 -6.05 39.28 -2.38
CA SER A 245 -6.21 40.41 -3.30
C SER A 245 -7.62 40.99 -3.31
N THR A 246 -8.64 40.21 -2.94
CA THR A 246 -10.03 40.68 -2.86
C THR A 246 -10.47 41.00 -1.43
N ALA A 247 -9.66 40.60 -0.43
CA ALA A 247 -9.95 40.78 0.98
C ALA A 247 -9.58 42.18 1.51
N PHE A 248 -8.74 42.95 0.81
CA PHE A 248 -8.19 44.22 1.31
C PHE A 248 -8.38 45.42 0.38
N ASN A 249 -8.58 46.57 1.02
CA ASN A 249 -8.33 47.90 0.47
C ASN A 249 -7.61 48.77 1.52
N SER A 250 -6.44 48.36 2.05
CA SER A 250 -5.54 49.27 2.79
C SER A 250 -4.11 48.71 3.01
N SER A 251 -3.17 49.63 3.15
CA SER A 251 -1.71 49.51 3.14
C SER A 251 -1.03 49.05 4.44
N SER A 252 -1.73 48.31 5.33
CA SER A 252 -1.27 48.07 6.71
C SER A 252 -0.91 46.63 7.07
N VAL A 253 -0.68 45.74 6.10
CA VAL A 253 -0.25 44.35 6.36
C VAL A 253 1.03 44.03 5.60
N SER A 254 2.07 43.62 6.33
CA SER A 254 3.30 43.09 5.75
C SER A 254 3.04 41.67 5.23
N HIS A 255 2.78 41.54 3.93
CA HIS A 255 2.68 40.24 3.28
C HIS A 255 4.08 39.76 2.87
N LEU A 256 4.59 38.72 3.54
CA LEU A 256 5.63 37.89 2.93
C LEU A 256 4.92 36.91 1.99
N VAL A 257 4.62 37.36 0.78
CA VAL A 257 4.11 36.47 -0.27
C VAL A 257 5.29 35.63 -0.73
N LEU A 258 5.33 34.36 -0.34
CA LEU A 258 6.13 33.35 -1.05
C LEU A 258 5.56 33.29 -2.46
N ARG A 259 6.20 33.98 -3.41
CA ARG A 259 5.72 34.06 -4.80
C ARG A 259 6.06 32.76 -5.51
N PRO A 260 5.06 31.97 -5.94
CA PRO A 260 5.29 30.97 -6.96
C PRO A 260 5.55 31.72 -8.28
N LYS A 261 6.62 31.36 -9.02
CA LYS A 261 6.86 31.89 -10.38
C LYS A 261 5.68 31.51 -11.28
N PRO A 262 5.15 32.42 -12.11
CA PRO A 262 3.88 32.22 -12.78
C PRO A 262 4.04 31.46 -14.10
N THR A 263 3.23 30.43 -14.32
CA THR A 263 2.76 30.04 -15.65
C THR A 263 1.26 29.77 -15.65
N MET A 264 0.53 30.77 -16.17
CA MET A 264 -0.67 30.67 -17.01
C MET A 264 -0.58 29.48 -17.99
N HIS A 265 -1.63 28.76 -18.42
CA HIS A 265 -3.07 29.00 -18.41
C HIS A 265 -3.79 27.66 -18.58
N SER A 266 -4.78 27.42 -17.72
CA SER A 266 -5.86 26.46 -17.88
C SER A 266 -6.95 26.99 -18.82
N VAL A 267 -7.58 26.08 -19.59
CA VAL A 267 -8.95 26.25 -20.15
C VAL A 267 -9.69 24.90 -20.00
N PRO A 268 -10.99 24.89 -19.64
CA PRO A 268 -11.57 23.85 -18.80
C PRO A 268 -12.45 22.81 -19.51
N PHE A 269 -12.64 21.72 -18.77
CA PHE A 269 -13.54 20.58 -18.92
C PHE A 269 -15.04 20.92 -19.11
N TYR A 270 -15.68 20.10 -19.96
CA TYR A 270 -16.98 19.39 -19.83
C TYR A 270 -18.24 20.08 -19.26
N ALA A 271 -19.37 19.90 -19.98
CA ALA A 271 -20.64 19.45 -19.39
C ALA A 271 -21.68 19.05 -20.47
N ALA A 272 -22.29 17.87 -20.33
CA ALA A 272 -23.71 17.55 -20.58
C ALA A 272 -23.92 16.02 -20.52
N LEU A 273 -24.47 15.49 -19.42
CA LEU A 273 -25.89 15.18 -19.19
C LEU A 273 -26.24 13.71 -19.52
N CYS A 274 -26.45 12.91 -18.46
CA CYS A 274 -27.32 11.75 -18.47
C CYS A 274 -28.76 12.16 -18.84
N TRP A 275 -29.60 11.22 -19.28
CA TRP A 275 -31.01 11.07 -18.85
C TRP A 275 -31.58 9.69 -19.31
N SER A 276 -32.17 8.98 -18.35
CA SER A 276 -33.38 8.13 -18.43
C SER A 276 -33.40 6.80 -19.20
N PHE A 277 -33.71 5.68 -18.52
CA PHE A 277 -35.06 5.07 -18.46
C PHE A 277 -35.07 3.76 -17.63
N ALA A 278 -36.17 3.54 -16.91
CA ALA A 278 -36.50 2.33 -16.15
C ALA A 278 -37.43 1.39 -16.96
N LEU A 279 -37.39 0.06 -16.73
CA LEU A 279 -38.57 -0.80 -16.47
C LEU A 279 -38.21 -2.31 -16.31
N VAL A 280 -38.59 -2.87 -15.16
CA VAL A 280 -39.30 -4.15 -14.88
C VAL A 280 -39.03 -5.39 -15.77
N MET A 281 -38.57 -6.49 -15.15
CA MET A 281 -39.27 -7.79 -15.22
C MET A 281 -38.87 -8.75 -14.08
N VAL A 282 -39.89 -9.41 -13.53
CA VAL A 282 -39.89 -10.38 -12.43
C VAL A 282 -40.02 -11.77 -13.03
N HIS A 283 -39.21 -12.75 -12.63
CA HIS A 283 -39.66 -14.12 -12.28
C HIS A 283 -38.53 -15.01 -11.71
N PRO A 284 -38.90 -16.04 -10.90
CA PRO A 284 -38.06 -16.62 -9.87
C PRO A 284 -37.38 -17.91 -10.32
N LEU A 285 -36.17 -18.18 -9.83
CA LEU A 285 -35.56 -19.51 -9.87
C LEU A 285 -34.84 -19.79 -8.54
N SER A 286 -35.54 -20.54 -7.70
CA SER A 286 -35.05 -21.61 -6.83
C SER A 286 -33.63 -21.47 -6.27
N CYS A 287 -33.58 -21.13 -4.98
CA CYS A 287 -32.48 -21.47 -4.07
C CYS A 287 -32.06 -22.93 -4.24
N VAL A 288 -30.82 -23.14 -4.67
CA VAL A 288 -30.00 -24.24 -4.17
C VAL A 288 -29.07 -23.59 -3.16
N CYS A 289 -29.45 -23.65 -1.88
CA CYS A 289 -28.52 -23.37 -0.79
C CYS A 289 -27.48 -24.50 -0.81
N ALA A 290 -26.37 -24.29 -1.49
CA ALA A 290 -25.13 -24.94 -1.11
C ALA A 290 -24.61 -24.15 0.10
N GLU A 291 -24.59 -24.79 1.26
CA GLU A 291 -23.84 -24.32 2.42
C GLU A 291 -22.35 -24.29 2.03
N ALA A 292 -21.90 -23.16 1.49
CA ALA A 292 -20.53 -22.74 1.59
C ALA A 292 -20.44 -21.95 2.90
N ALA A 293 -19.76 -22.51 3.90
CA ALA A 293 -19.31 -21.73 5.04
C ALA A 293 -18.55 -20.52 4.48
N SER A 294 -19.12 -19.32 4.63
CA SER A 294 -18.39 -18.09 4.33
C SER A 294 -17.42 -17.86 5.48
N ASP A 295 -16.24 -18.45 5.40
CA ASP A 295 -15.10 -18.07 6.23
C ASP A 295 -14.70 -16.65 5.81
N THR A 296 -15.35 -15.64 6.40
CA THR A 296 -14.85 -14.27 6.36
C THR A 296 -13.54 -14.22 7.14
N CYS A 297 -12.49 -13.58 6.61
CA CYS A 297 -11.27 -13.39 7.39
C CYS A 297 -11.56 -12.41 8.52
N GLU A 298 -11.84 -12.92 9.72
CA GLU A 298 -12.14 -12.11 10.90
C GLU A 298 -10.87 -11.44 11.43
N ASP A 299 -10.99 -10.26 12.04
CA ASP A 299 -9.86 -9.49 12.59
C ASP A 299 -9.22 -10.12 13.85
N THR A 300 -9.84 -11.16 14.42
CA THR A 300 -9.38 -11.83 15.64
C THR A 300 -8.32 -12.91 15.43
N ASP A 301 -8.00 -13.29 14.19
CA ASP A 301 -7.14 -14.45 13.86
C ASP A 301 -5.67 -14.10 13.56
N VAL A 302 -5.18 -12.94 14.05
CA VAL A 302 -3.78 -12.54 13.85
C VAL A 302 -2.89 -13.28 14.85
N ALA A 303 -2.05 -14.17 14.35
CA ALA A 303 -0.98 -14.77 15.14
C ALA A 303 0.17 -13.76 15.29
N GLU A 304 0.72 -13.64 16.49
CA GLU A 304 1.87 -12.78 16.78
C GLU A 304 2.89 -13.57 17.62
N ILE A 305 4.16 -13.45 17.26
CA ILE A 305 5.28 -14.03 18.00
C ILE A 305 6.44 -13.03 18.11
N TYR A 306 7.30 -13.26 19.10
CA TYR A 306 8.48 -12.49 19.38
C TYR A 306 9.69 -13.42 19.42
N VAL A 307 10.81 -13.01 18.82
CA VAL A 307 12.08 -13.72 18.88
C VAL A 307 13.01 -12.93 19.76
N THR A 308 13.44 -13.52 20.87
CA THR A 308 14.35 -12.91 21.84
C THR A 308 15.76 -13.46 21.70
N TYR A 309 16.77 -12.63 21.93
CA TYR A 309 18.18 -13.01 21.90
C TYR A 309 18.89 -12.68 23.22
N ASP A 310 19.37 -13.71 23.92
CA ASP A 310 20.21 -13.56 25.11
C ASP A 310 21.69 -13.52 24.70
N VAL A 311 22.28 -12.33 24.78
CA VAL A 311 23.69 -12.05 24.44
C VAL A 311 24.66 -12.85 25.32
N SER A 312 24.28 -13.17 26.57
CA SER A 312 25.19 -13.84 27.51
C SER A 312 25.35 -15.34 27.23
N SER A 313 24.30 -15.95 26.68
CA SER A 313 24.25 -17.38 26.37
C SER A 313 24.30 -17.68 24.87
N ASP A 314 24.30 -16.65 24.02
CA ASP A 314 24.21 -16.75 22.55
C ASP A 314 23.02 -17.63 22.13
N HIS A 315 21.86 -17.30 22.68
CA HIS A 315 20.66 -18.14 22.58
C HIS A 315 19.46 -17.36 22.06
N PHE A 316 18.76 -17.95 21.09
CA PHE A 316 17.49 -17.46 20.56
C PHE A 316 16.32 -18.27 21.11
N GLU A 317 15.24 -17.57 21.43
CA GLU A 317 13.98 -18.18 21.87
C GLU A 317 12.80 -17.52 21.16
N VAL A 318 11.79 -18.31 20.79
CA VAL A 318 10.52 -17.83 20.26
C VAL A 318 9.50 -17.80 21.39
N LYS A 319 8.84 -16.65 21.58
CA LYS A 319 7.90 -16.37 22.68
C LYS A 319 6.61 -15.76 22.15
N ASP A 320 5.55 -15.85 22.94
CA ASP A 320 4.26 -15.22 22.65
C ASP A 320 4.16 -13.77 23.18
N VAL A 321 5.15 -13.32 23.97
CA VAL A 321 5.18 -11.98 24.57
C VAL A 321 6.53 -11.31 24.37
N SER A 322 6.52 -10.00 24.15
CA SER A 322 7.73 -9.19 24.05
C SER A 322 8.41 -9.00 25.40
N ASP A 323 9.75 -8.93 25.38
CA ASP A 323 10.58 -8.49 26.50
C ASP A 323 11.76 -7.62 26.03
N GLU A 324 12.62 -7.21 26.97
CA GLU A 324 13.78 -6.35 26.69
C GLU A 324 14.87 -6.99 25.80
N TYR A 325 14.77 -8.30 25.52
CA TYR A 325 15.67 -9.07 24.68
C TYR A 325 15.08 -9.34 23.28
N THR A 326 13.90 -8.80 22.97
CA THR A 326 13.27 -8.95 21.65
C THR A 326 14.19 -8.42 20.55
N ALA A 327 14.52 -9.28 19.57
CA ALA A 327 15.30 -8.95 18.39
C ALA A 327 14.42 -8.78 17.13
N ALA A 328 13.34 -9.57 17.04
CA ALA A 328 12.34 -9.45 15.98
C ALA A 328 10.95 -9.81 16.51
N TYR A 329 9.91 -9.36 15.84
CA TYR A 329 8.55 -9.86 16.03
C TYR A 329 7.87 -10.03 14.68
N ALA A 330 6.93 -10.98 14.61
CA ALA A 330 6.20 -11.31 13.39
C ALA A 330 4.71 -11.41 13.66
N ARG A 331 3.92 -10.89 12.73
CA ARG A 331 2.46 -11.00 12.68
C ARG A 331 2.04 -11.74 11.42
N PHE A 332 1.14 -12.69 11.54
CA PHE A 332 0.67 -13.51 10.43
C PHE A 332 -0.84 -13.70 10.47
N LYS A 333 -1.49 -13.57 9.31
CA LYS A 333 -2.92 -13.80 9.14
C LYS A 333 -3.16 -14.56 7.85
N ASN A 334 -3.83 -15.71 7.92
CA ASN A 334 -4.12 -16.53 6.76
C ASN A 334 -5.52 -16.24 6.22
N CYS A 335 -5.63 -15.40 5.18
CA CYS A 335 -6.89 -15.06 4.52
C CYS A 335 -7.02 -15.67 3.12
N ILE A 336 -6.34 -16.80 2.85
CA ILE A 336 -6.26 -17.37 1.49
C ILE A 336 -7.65 -17.76 0.96
N ASN A 337 -8.53 -18.32 1.80
CA ASN A 337 -9.87 -18.72 1.36
C ASN A 337 -10.80 -17.57 0.98
N SER A 338 -10.57 -16.37 1.51
CA SER A 338 -11.44 -15.20 1.30
C SER A 338 -10.87 -14.17 0.33
N THR A 339 -9.53 -14.05 0.28
CA THR A 339 -8.83 -13.03 -0.53
C THR A 339 -7.82 -13.61 -1.52
N GLY A 340 -7.49 -14.90 -1.39
CA GLY A 340 -6.41 -15.55 -2.12
C GLY A 340 -5.00 -15.19 -1.63
N PHE A 341 -4.88 -14.48 -0.50
CA PHE A 341 -3.61 -14.10 0.12
C PHE A 341 -3.57 -14.44 1.61
N ALA A 342 -2.40 -14.86 2.10
CA ALA A 342 -2.03 -14.66 3.50
C ALA A 342 -1.21 -13.37 3.63
N TYR A 343 -1.14 -12.84 4.85
CA TYR A 343 -0.44 -11.60 5.17
C TYR A 343 0.60 -11.86 6.24
N LEU A 344 1.79 -11.30 6.06
CA LEU A 344 2.91 -11.43 6.98
C LEU A 344 3.56 -10.06 7.21
N SER A 345 3.84 -9.71 8.45
CA SER A 345 4.66 -8.56 8.80
C SER A 345 5.79 -9.04 9.71
N ILE A 346 7.02 -8.62 9.43
CA ILE A 346 8.18 -8.91 10.28
C ILE A 346 8.93 -7.61 10.51
N THR A 347 9.16 -7.31 11.78
CA THR A 347 9.87 -6.11 12.20
C THR A 347 11.04 -6.50 13.09
N THR A 348 12.21 -5.90 12.87
CA THR A 348 13.35 -6.05 13.78
C THR A 348 13.49 -4.82 14.66
N VAL A 349 13.90 -5.01 15.91
CA VAL A 349 13.89 -3.94 16.91
C VAL A 349 15.00 -2.93 16.61
N ASN A 350 14.63 -1.64 16.63
CA ASN A 350 15.61 -0.55 16.65
C ASN A 350 16.27 -0.50 18.03
N ASP A 351 17.45 -1.09 18.12
CA ASP A 351 18.20 -1.14 19.35
C ASP A 351 19.14 0.07 19.51
N TYR A 352 18.60 1.14 20.10
CA TYR A 352 19.36 2.32 20.52
C TYR A 352 20.47 2.03 21.55
N THR A 353 20.50 0.82 22.13
CA THR A 353 21.52 0.40 23.10
C THR A 353 22.66 -0.41 22.48
N TYR A 354 22.67 -0.57 21.15
CA TYR A 354 23.71 -1.26 20.36
C TYR A 354 24.00 -2.72 20.83
N ARG A 355 23.05 -3.39 21.48
CA ARG A 355 23.16 -4.80 21.87
C ARG A 355 22.93 -5.74 20.67
N LEU A 356 22.09 -5.35 19.71
CA LEU A 356 21.69 -6.18 18.57
C LEU A 356 22.29 -5.68 17.25
N ASN A 357 23.33 -6.36 16.78
CA ASN A 357 23.86 -6.13 15.43
C ASN A 357 22.91 -6.70 14.35
N SER A 358 23.09 -6.31 13.09
CA SER A 358 22.16 -6.72 12.03
C SER A 358 22.19 -8.22 11.72
N SER A 359 23.27 -8.95 12.05
CA SER A 359 23.32 -10.41 11.93
C SER A 359 22.35 -11.11 12.88
N VAL A 360 22.28 -10.64 14.14
CA VAL A 360 21.29 -11.13 15.12
C VAL A 360 19.88 -10.84 14.62
N GLN A 361 19.63 -9.63 14.11
CA GLN A 361 18.33 -9.24 13.61
C GLN A 361 17.92 -10.03 12.35
N ALA A 362 18.84 -10.29 11.43
CA ALA A 362 18.59 -11.07 10.22
C ALA A 362 18.20 -12.50 10.55
N TYR A 363 19.00 -13.17 11.39
CA TYR A 363 18.67 -14.51 11.88
C TYR A 363 17.32 -14.54 12.61
N ALA A 364 17.07 -13.58 13.52
CA ALA A 364 15.81 -13.51 14.25
C ALA A 364 14.58 -13.29 13.34
N ALA A 365 14.70 -12.45 12.31
CA ALA A 365 13.64 -12.23 11.33
C ALA A 365 13.30 -13.51 10.56
N GLY A 366 14.33 -14.25 10.11
CA GLY A 366 14.16 -15.55 9.48
C GLY A 366 13.51 -16.56 10.42
N LEU A 367 14.00 -16.65 11.66
CA LEU A 367 13.49 -17.55 12.70
C LEU A 367 12.00 -17.30 12.95
N ALA A 368 11.59 -16.03 13.02
CA ALA A 368 10.19 -15.64 13.17
C ALA A 368 9.35 -16.10 11.98
N GLU A 369 9.78 -15.82 10.74
CA GLU A 369 9.05 -16.23 9.54
C GLU A 369 8.85 -17.74 9.47
N GLY A 370 9.94 -18.49 9.64
CA GLY A 370 9.94 -19.94 9.52
C GLY A 370 9.03 -20.59 10.57
N TYR A 371 9.01 -20.03 11.77
CA TYR A 371 8.19 -20.54 12.88
C TYR A 371 6.70 -20.26 12.67
N ILE A 372 6.34 -19.01 12.36
CA ILE A 372 4.94 -18.58 12.30
C ILE A 372 4.24 -19.06 11.03
N THR A 373 4.98 -19.24 9.93
CA THR A 373 4.41 -19.68 8.63
C THR A 373 4.64 -21.16 8.32
N ARG A 374 5.15 -21.95 9.28
CA ARG A 374 5.63 -23.33 9.08
C ARG A 374 4.67 -24.24 8.30
N GLU A 375 3.37 -24.16 8.61
CA GLU A 375 2.35 -25.00 7.97
C GLU A 375 2.20 -24.62 6.49
N LEU A 376 2.12 -23.33 6.21
CA LEU A 376 1.98 -22.82 4.86
C LEU A 376 3.25 -23.08 4.02
N ILE A 377 4.43 -23.05 4.64
CA ILE A 377 5.69 -23.49 4.03
C ILE A 377 5.61 -24.97 3.63
N SER A 378 5.16 -25.86 4.51
CA SER A 378 5.05 -27.29 4.20
C SER A 378 4.10 -27.57 3.04
N LEU A 379 2.96 -26.87 2.97
CA LEU A 379 1.99 -27.00 1.89
C LEU A 379 2.57 -26.50 0.56
N HIS A 380 3.20 -25.32 0.57
CA HIS A 380 3.80 -24.75 -0.63
C HIS A 380 4.98 -25.59 -1.14
N TYR A 381 5.86 -26.03 -0.25
CA TYR A 381 6.96 -26.95 -0.57
C TYR A 381 6.46 -28.22 -1.28
N GLN A 382 5.39 -28.85 -0.77
CA GLN A 382 4.81 -30.04 -1.39
C GLN A 382 4.21 -29.76 -2.77
N ASN A 383 3.62 -28.58 -2.96
CA ASN A 383 3.02 -28.19 -4.24
C ASN A 383 4.07 -27.92 -5.33
N THR A 384 5.21 -27.32 -4.97
CA THR A 384 6.16 -26.79 -5.95
C THR A 384 7.40 -27.66 -6.11
N VAL A 385 8.21 -27.78 -5.06
CA VAL A 385 9.58 -28.33 -5.16
C VAL A 385 9.75 -29.69 -4.48
N GLY A 386 8.76 -30.19 -3.74
CA GLY A 386 8.90 -31.35 -2.85
C GLY A 386 9.23 -32.68 -3.53
N THR A 387 8.96 -32.80 -4.84
CA THR A 387 9.33 -33.96 -5.65
C THR A 387 10.58 -33.74 -6.50
N PHE A 388 11.18 -32.55 -6.45
CA PHE A 388 12.35 -32.21 -7.26
C PHE A 388 13.52 -33.16 -6.93
N CYS A 389 14.13 -33.70 -7.98
CA CYS A 389 15.25 -34.63 -7.86
C CYS A 389 15.01 -35.88 -6.99
N GLN A 390 13.75 -36.37 -6.96
CA GLN A 390 13.37 -37.65 -6.35
C GLN A 390 12.83 -38.62 -7.42
N PRO A 391 13.60 -39.66 -7.86
CA PRO A 391 14.92 -40.06 -7.37
C PRO A 391 16.07 -39.20 -7.93
N LYS A 392 17.21 -39.22 -7.23
CA LYS A 392 18.39 -38.39 -7.54
C LYS A 392 19.12 -38.84 -8.80
N THR A 393 18.80 -38.21 -9.93
CA THR A 393 19.38 -38.48 -11.25
C THR A 393 20.83 -37.96 -11.40
N ARG A 394 21.49 -38.26 -12.52
CA ARG A 394 22.82 -37.68 -12.85
C ARG A 394 22.75 -36.16 -12.97
N LYS A 395 21.69 -35.64 -13.60
CA LYS A 395 21.43 -34.20 -13.72
C LYS A 395 21.33 -33.53 -12.36
N CYS A 396 20.58 -34.14 -11.43
CA CYS A 396 20.46 -33.68 -10.06
C CYS A 396 21.80 -33.59 -9.32
N ARG A 397 22.69 -34.58 -9.50
CA ARG A 397 24.03 -34.52 -8.91
C ARG A 397 24.85 -33.36 -9.45
N ALA A 398 24.77 -33.06 -10.74
CA ALA A 398 25.50 -31.95 -11.34
C ALA A 398 25.00 -30.58 -10.83
N VAL A 399 23.68 -30.42 -10.71
CA VAL A 399 23.07 -29.21 -10.12
C VAL A 399 23.47 -29.06 -8.66
N GLU A 400 23.41 -30.13 -7.87
CA GLU A 400 23.84 -30.09 -6.47
C GLU A 400 25.31 -29.68 -6.33
N THR A 401 26.20 -30.24 -7.16
CA THR A 401 27.62 -29.86 -7.17
C THR A 401 27.79 -28.37 -7.46
N PHE A 402 27.09 -27.84 -8.47
CA PHE A 402 27.11 -26.41 -8.79
C PHE A 402 26.68 -25.55 -7.59
N LEU A 403 25.55 -25.90 -6.95
CA LEU A 403 25.02 -25.13 -5.82
C LEU A 403 25.94 -25.17 -4.61
N ARG A 404 26.59 -26.32 -4.32
CA ARG A 404 27.55 -26.43 -3.23
C ARG A 404 28.82 -25.62 -3.49
N GLU A 405 29.38 -25.72 -4.69
CA GLU A 405 30.53 -24.89 -5.09
C GLU A 405 30.21 -23.39 -5.06
N ASN A 406 28.96 -23.02 -5.39
CA ASN A 406 28.49 -21.65 -5.27
C ASN A 406 28.43 -21.17 -3.82
N LEU A 407 27.80 -21.94 -2.93
CA LEU A 407 27.72 -21.61 -1.50
C LEU A 407 29.11 -21.50 -0.86
N ASP A 408 30.02 -22.43 -1.17
CA ASP A 408 31.41 -22.38 -0.69
C ASP A 408 32.12 -21.10 -1.15
N TRP A 409 31.91 -20.70 -2.41
CA TRP A 409 32.49 -19.48 -2.96
C TRP A 409 31.88 -18.22 -2.34
N VAL A 410 30.56 -18.18 -2.14
CA VAL A 410 29.87 -17.05 -1.49
C VAL A 410 30.38 -16.88 -0.06
N THR A 411 30.40 -17.95 0.74
CA THR A 411 30.90 -17.93 2.12
C THR A 411 32.35 -17.43 2.18
N SER A 412 33.22 -17.95 1.32
CA SER A 412 34.62 -17.52 1.25
C SER A 412 34.77 -16.02 0.95
N ASN A 413 33.92 -15.46 0.10
CA ASN A 413 33.96 -14.03 -0.23
C ASN A 413 33.37 -13.16 0.89
N VAL A 414 32.31 -13.61 1.56
CA VAL A 414 31.78 -12.91 2.74
C VAL A 414 32.84 -12.81 3.83
N GLU A 415 33.55 -13.92 4.10
CA GLU A 415 34.62 -13.95 5.11
C GLU A 415 35.81 -13.07 4.72
N ALA A 416 36.22 -13.11 3.45
CA ALA A 416 37.37 -12.34 2.96
C ALA A 416 37.10 -10.82 2.85
N ASN A 417 35.83 -10.40 2.79
CA ASN A 417 35.44 -9.01 2.56
C ASN A 417 34.46 -8.51 3.66
N SER A 418 34.75 -8.82 4.93
CA SER A 418 33.84 -8.57 6.06
C SER A 418 33.38 -7.11 6.22
N ASP A 419 34.17 -6.15 5.75
CA ASP A 419 33.89 -4.71 5.84
C ASP A 419 33.19 -4.14 4.59
N ASP A 420 33.08 -4.91 3.50
CA ASP A 420 32.43 -4.48 2.26
C ASP A 420 30.89 -4.48 2.41
N GLN A 421 30.25 -3.39 1.97
CA GLN A 421 28.80 -3.22 2.13
C GLN A 421 27.99 -4.32 1.42
N TYR A 422 28.41 -4.68 0.21
CA TYR A 422 27.71 -5.66 -0.61
C TYR A 422 27.81 -7.05 0.02
N TRP A 423 29.02 -7.49 0.37
CA TRP A 423 29.22 -8.78 1.03
C TRP A 423 28.58 -8.85 2.41
N TYR A 424 28.49 -7.73 3.13
CA TYR A 424 27.70 -7.67 4.37
C TYR A 424 26.21 -7.91 4.11
N GLN A 425 25.61 -7.29 3.09
CA GLN A 425 24.21 -7.55 2.76
C GLN A 425 23.97 -8.98 2.26
N VAL A 426 24.91 -9.57 1.50
CA VAL A 426 24.87 -10.99 1.12
C VAL A 426 24.87 -11.88 2.37
N ARG A 427 25.74 -11.60 3.34
CA ARG A 427 25.77 -12.31 4.63
C ARG A 427 24.42 -12.27 5.33
N LEU A 428 23.82 -11.08 5.45
CA LEU A 428 22.53 -10.91 6.12
C LEU A 428 21.40 -11.71 5.45
N PHE A 429 21.42 -11.85 4.12
CA PHE A 429 20.45 -12.71 3.42
C PHE A 429 20.58 -14.18 3.86
N TYR A 430 21.80 -14.73 3.87
CA TYR A 430 22.01 -16.12 4.25
C TYR A 430 21.79 -16.38 5.75
N GLU A 431 22.10 -15.41 6.61
CA GLU A 431 21.79 -15.50 8.05
C GLU A 431 20.27 -15.46 8.29
N GLN A 432 19.51 -14.65 7.54
CA GLN A 432 18.05 -14.69 7.54
C GLN A 432 17.53 -16.04 7.04
N PHE A 433 18.11 -16.59 5.98
CA PHE A 433 17.73 -17.91 5.47
C PHE A 433 18.03 -19.04 6.46
N ARG A 434 19.16 -18.97 7.18
CA ARG A 434 19.46 -19.91 8.26
C ARG A 434 18.41 -19.83 9.37
N GLY A 435 18.03 -18.61 9.77
CA GLY A 435 16.93 -18.40 10.71
C GLY A 435 15.64 -19.05 10.23
N LEU A 436 15.27 -18.88 8.96
CA LEU A 436 14.08 -19.48 8.35
C LEU A 436 14.08 -21.01 8.48
N GLN A 437 15.21 -21.68 8.19
CA GLN A 437 15.34 -23.13 8.36
C GLN A 437 15.13 -23.57 9.81
N ASP A 438 15.75 -22.87 10.75
CA ASP A 438 15.64 -23.18 12.18
C ASP A 438 14.22 -22.93 12.71
N GLY A 439 13.55 -21.88 12.21
CA GLY A 439 12.16 -21.56 12.52
C GLY A 439 11.21 -22.61 12.00
N TYR A 440 11.39 -23.03 10.74
CA TYR A 440 10.59 -24.08 10.12
C TYR A 440 10.68 -25.41 10.87
N THR A 441 11.87 -25.77 11.36
CA THR A 441 12.06 -26.99 12.15
C THR A 441 11.66 -26.84 13.63
N GLY A 442 11.36 -25.62 14.09
CA GLY A 442 11.03 -25.30 15.47
C GLY A 442 12.21 -25.46 16.43
N LYS A 443 13.44 -25.34 15.94
CA LYS A 443 14.67 -25.56 16.70
C LYS A 443 15.63 -24.39 16.50
N PRO A 444 15.49 -23.31 17.30
CA PRO A 444 16.44 -22.21 17.28
C PRO A 444 17.88 -22.70 17.41
N GLY A 445 18.73 -22.25 16.51
CA GLY A 445 20.15 -22.58 16.38
C GLY A 445 21.05 -21.38 16.63
N ARG A 446 22.21 -21.36 15.96
CA ARG A 446 23.16 -20.25 15.98
C ARG A 446 23.16 -19.53 14.64
N ILE A 447 23.60 -18.29 14.65
CA ILE A 447 23.82 -17.52 13.43
C ILE A 447 24.91 -18.21 12.59
N SER A 448 24.56 -18.57 11.36
CA SER A 448 25.49 -19.06 10.34
C SER A 448 24.91 -18.79 8.95
N MET A 449 25.68 -19.12 7.90
CA MET A 449 25.21 -19.08 6.51
C MET A 449 24.91 -20.49 5.97
N ASP A 450 24.79 -21.48 6.85
CA ASP A 450 24.69 -22.88 6.44
C ASP A 450 23.33 -23.21 5.84
N VAL A 451 23.36 -23.78 4.64
CA VAL A 451 22.20 -24.38 3.96
C VAL A 451 22.17 -25.88 4.25
N ASP A 452 21.14 -26.37 4.94
CA ASP A 452 21.06 -27.78 5.36
C ASP A 452 20.93 -28.72 4.15
N ASP A 453 20.04 -28.38 3.22
CA ASP A 453 19.81 -29.10 1.97
C ASP A 453 19.51 -28.12 0.83
N VAL A 454 20.36 -28.14 -0.21
CA VAL A 454 20.20 -27.29 -1.40
C VAL A 454 18.95 -27.63 -2.21
N PHE A 455 18.39 -28.84 -2.04
CA PHE A 455 17.10 -29.25 -2.60
C PHE A 455 15.94 -29.18 -1.61
N GLY A 456 16.20 -28.71 -0.38
CA GLY A 456 15.18 -28.43 0.63
C GLY A 456 14.59 -27.02 0.48
N LEU A 457 14.44 -26.28 1.59
CA LEU A 457 13.90 -24.92 1.57
C LEU A 457 14.71 -23.93 0.72
N TYR A 458 16.00 -24.22 0.46
CA TYR A 458 16.82 -23.35 -0.37
C TYR A 458 16.36 -23.36 -1.82
N LEU A 459 15.88 -24.51 -2.28
CA LEU A 459 15.34 -24.66 -3.63
C LEU A 459 14.16 -23.73 -3.90
N MET A 460 13.35 -23.44 -2.87
CA MET A 460 12.24 -22.48 -2.97
C MET A 460 12.75 -21.05 -3.22
N GLN A 461 13.95 -20.69 -2.75
CA GLN A 461 14.53 -19.37 -2.97
C GLN A 461 15.06 -19.21 -4.40
N ILE A 462 15.45 -20.31 -5.05
CA ILE A 462 16.18 -20.34 -6.32
C ILE A 462 15.43 -21.07 -7.43
N GLN A 463 14.14 -21.36 -7.26
CA GLN A 463 13.40 -22.26 -8.15
C GLN A 463 13.43 -21.83 -9.63
N TYR A 464 13.47 -20.52 -9.89
CA TYR A 464 13.56 -19.95 -11.23
C TYR A 464 14.98 -19.89 -11.81
N GLU A 465 16.00 -20.10 -10.99
CA GLU A 465 17.39 -20.21 -11.45
C GLU A 465 17.76 -21.62 -11.89
N ILE A 466 17.10 -22.63 -11.30
CA ILE A 466 17.37 -24.04 -11.56
C ILE A 466 17.32 -24.37 -13.06
N PRO A 467 16.33 -23.94 -13.86
CA PRO A 467 16.31 -24.26 -15.28
C PRO A 467 17.54 -23.76 -16.05
N ASP A 468 18.13 -22.63 -15.68
CA ASP A 468 19.34 -22.09 -16.31
C ASP A 468 20.60 -22.83 -15.83
N ILE A 469 20.68 -23.14 -14.53
CA ILE A 469 21.78 -23.94 -13.96
C ILE A 469 21.79 -25.35 -14.57
N GLU A 470 20.62 -25.98 -14.69
CA GLU A 470 20.45 -27.27 -15.34
C GLU A 470 21.02 -27.26 -16.76
N LYS A 471 20.65 -26.26 -17.57
CA LYS A 471 21.18 -26.12 -18.93
C LYS A 471 22.69 -25.88 -18.96
N ALA A 472 23.23 -25.14 -17.99
CA ALA A 472 24.67 -24.90 -17.88
C ALA A 472 25.47 -26.18 -17.58
N VAL A 473 24.94 -27.06 -16.70
CA VAL A 473 25.70 -28.24 -16.21
C VAL A 473 25.44 -29.52 -16.99
N VAL A 474 24.28 -29.68 -17.63
CA VAL A 474 23.97 -30.86 -18.47
C VAL A 474 23.71 -30.56 -19.94
N GLY A 475 23.62 -29.29 -20.34
CA GLY A 475 23.18 -28.90 -21.67
C GLY A 475 21.66 -28.93 -21.81
N ARG A 476 21.17 -28.53 -22.99
CA ARG A 476 19.73 -28.47 -23.30
C ARG A 476 19.24 -29.81 -23.84
N ASP A 477 18.22 -30.38 -23.19
CA ASP A 477 17.59 -31.65 -23.63
C ASP A 477 16.53 -31.47 -24.73
N SER A 478 16.01 -30.24 -24.96
CA SER A 478 14.94 -29.99 -25.93
C SER A 478 15.29 -28.92 -26.98
N SER A 479 14.86 -29.14 -28.22
CA SER A 479 14.89 -28.13 -29.29
C SER A 479 13.73 -27.12 -29.21
N GLU A 480 12.88 -27.23 -28.19
CA GLU A 480 11.72 -26.35 -28.00
C GLU A 480 12.15 -24.98 -27.47
N PRO A 481 11.52 -23.89 -27.92
CA PRO A 481 11.87 -22.56 -27.44
C PRO A 481 11.51 -22.41 -25.95
N PRO A 482 12.34 -21.75 -25.13
CA PRO A 482 11.98 -21.47 -23.75
C PRO A 482 10.85 -20.43 -23.70
N GLN A 483 10.11 -20.43 -22.60
CA GLN A 483 9.03 -19.48 -22.33
C GLN A 483 9.53 -18.44 -21.32
N GLY A 484 9.24 -17.17 -21.57
CA GLY A 484 9.33 -16.12 -20.53
C GLY A 484 7.96 -15.89 -19.90
N HIS A 485 7.92 -15.14 -18.81
CA HIS A 485 6.70 -14.99 -18.01
C HIS A 485 6.55 -13.60 -17.39
N CYS A 486 5.31 -13.23 -17.06
CA CYS A 486 4.91 -11.95 -16.47
C CYS A 486 4.67 -10.82 -17.48
N SER A 487 3.87 -9.84 -17.07
CA SER A 487 3.55 -8.63 -17.82
C SER A 487 3.62 -7.41 -16.90
N VAL A 488 4.25 -6.32 -17.35
CA VAL A 488 4.37 -5.06 -16.58
C VAL A 488 3.87 -3.88 -17.42
N LEU A 489 3.22 -2.92 -16.75
CA LEU A 489 2.88 -1.61 -17.32
C LEU A 489 3.18 -0.49 -16.32
N ILE A 490 3.99 0.47 -16.76
CA ILE A 490 4.20 1.77 -16.10
C ILE A 490 3.49 2.83 -16.93
N LYS A 491 2.55 3.56 -16.33
CA LYS A 491 1.67 4.51 -17.04
C LYS A 491 1.72 5.89 -16.40
N LEU A 492 2.04 6.91 -17.21
CA LEU A 492 1.86 8.30 -16.84
C LEU A 492 0.38 8.71 -17.01
N LEU A 493 -0.26 9.18 -15.94
CA LEU A 493 -1.64 9.68 -15.99
C LEU A 493 -1.64 11.20 -16.21
N PRO A 494 -2.28 11.71 -17.28
CA PRO A 494 -2.34 13.15 -17.51
C PRO A 494 -3.28 13.84 -16.52
N GLY A 495 -2.90 15.03 -16.07
CA GLY A 495 -3.69 15.98 -15.28
C GLY A 495 -3.80 17.34 -15.98
N ASN A 496 -4.50 18.29 -15.35
CA ASN A 496 -4.71 19.63 -15.93
C ASN A 496 -3.40 20.43 -16.05
N ASP A 497 -2.45 20.21 -15.14
CA ASP A 497 -1.21 20.98 -15.03
C ASP A 497 0.06 20.10 -15.16
N GLY A 498 -0.04 18.91 -15.77
CA GLY A 498 1.09 17.98 -15.93
C GLY A 498 0.72 16.51 -15.75
N ILE A 499 1.61 15.72 -15.15
CA ILE A 499 1.36 14.33 -14.76
C ILE A 499 0.65 14.31 -13.40
N LYS A 500 -0.58 13.78 -13.36
CA LYS A 500 -1.37 13.66 -12.13
C LYS A 500 -0.85 12.55 -11.22
N ASP A 501 -0.43 11.45 -11.82
CA ASP A 501 -0.02 10.24 -11.13
C ASP A 501 0.82 9.37 -12.08
N VAL A 502 1.58 8.44 -11.52
CA VAL A 502 2.26 7.38 -12.27
C VAL A 502 1.90 6.05 -11.64
N LEU A 503 1.26 5.20 -12.42
CA LEU A 503 0.87 3.86 -11.99
C LEU A 503 1.89 2.84 -12.48
N MET A 504 2.27 1.93 -11.61
CA MET A 504 3.13 0.79 -11.95
C MET A 504 2.42 -0.49 -11.53
N ALA A 505 2.23 -1.40 -12.48
CA ALA A 505 1.53 -2.64 -12.24
C ALA A 505 2.24 -3.85 -12.87
N HIS A 506 2.14 -5.00 -12.21
CA HIS A 506 2.77 -6.26 -12.59
C HIS A 506 1.75 -7.40 -12.45
N ASP A 507 1.71 -8.31 -13.43
CA ASP A 507 0.98 -9.58 -13.40
C ASP A 507 1.97 -10.74 -13.51
N THR A 508 2.07 -11.56 -12.46
CA THR A 508 2.93 -12.74 -12.46
C THR A 508 2.35 -13.82 -13.35
N TRP A 509 3.14 -14.39 -14.26
CA TRP A 509 2.75 -15.63 -14.91
C TRP A 509 3.52 -16.81 -14.32
N THR A 510 2.81 -17.80 -13.81
CA THR A 510 3.42 -19.02 -13.25
C THR A 510 2.45 -20.18 -13.29
N THR A 511 2.92 -21.37 -12.93
CA THR A 511 2.08 -22.55 -12.78
C THR A 511 1.16 -22.40 -11.57
N TYR A 512 -0.07 -22.88 -11.69
CA TYR A 512 -1.13 -22.67 -10.71
C TYR A 512 -0.86 -23.34 -9.34
N ASP A 513 0.00 -24.36 -9.28
CA ASP A 513 0.50 -24.95 -8.02
C ASP A 513 1.31 -23.97 -7.15
N ASN A 514 1.80 -22.85 -7.70
CA ASN A 514 2.46 -21.79 -6.94
C ASN A 514 1.48 -20.84 -6.20
N MET A 515 0.16 -20.90 -6.44
CA MET A 515 -0.80 -19.89 -5.96
C MET A 515 -1.07 -19.87 -4.44
N LEU A 516 -0.26 -20.49 -3.60
CA LEU A 516 -0.23 -20.11 -2.17
C LEU A 516 0.57 -18.81 -2.03
N ARG A 517 -0.12 -17.70 -1.78
CA ARG A 517 0.47 -16.36 -1.83
C ARG A 517 0.56 -15.73 -0.45
N VAL A 518 1.66 -15.03 -0.18
CA VAL A 518 1.86 -14.25 1.03
C VAL A 518 2.26 -12.83 0.63
N LEU A 519 1.48 -11.82 1.03
CA LEU A 519 1.93 -10.44 0.94
C LEU A 519 2.70 -10.11 2.22
N LYS A 520 3.94 -9.64 2.07
CA LYS A 520 4.86 -9.44 3.18
C LYS A 520 5.19 -7.96 3.35
N LEU A 521 5.23 -7.51 4.60
CA LEU A 521 5.89 -6.28 5.01
C LEU A 521 7.12 -6.68 5.82
N TYR A 522 8.31 -6.35 5.31
CA TYR A 522 9.52 -6.40 6.11
C TYR A 522 9.88 -4.98 6.54
N ASP A 523 10.09 -4.78 7.84
CA ASP A 523 10.58 -3.52 8.41
C ASP A 523 11.82 -3.82 9.24
N PHE A 524 12.98 -3.82 8.57
CA PHE A 524 14.23 -4.20 9.22
C PHE A 524 15.04 -2.99 9.63
N TYR A 525 15.85 -3.15 10.67
CA TYR A 525 16.84 -2.19 11.14
C TYR A 525 18.27 -2.67 10.80
N PHE A 526 18.44 -3.14 9.57
CA PHE A 526 19.73 -3.58 9.05
C PHE A 526 20.59 -2.40 8.62
N HIS A 527 21.84 -2.38 9.05
CA HIS A 527 22.83 -1.37 8.67
C HIS A 527 23.42 -1.66 7.29
N LYS A 528 23.88 -0.62 6.58
CA LYS A 528 24.53 -0.78 5.26
C LYS A 528 25.82 -1.60 5.34
N SER A 529 26.54 -1.50 6.46
CA SER A 529 27.79 -2.23 6.75
C SER A 529 27.93 -2.47 8.26
N PRO A 530 28.91 -3.29 8.72
CA PRO A 530 29.13 -3.50 10.15
C PRO A 530 29.48 -2.23 10.92
N ALA A 531 30.09 -1.24 10.25
CA ALA A 531 30.53 0.02 10.85
C ALA A 531 29.53 1.17 10.68
N ALA A 532 28.47 0.97 9.88
CA ALA A 532 27.47 2.00 9.67
C ALA A 532 26.60 2.17 10.92
N THR A 533 26.31 3.42 11.27
CA THR A 533 25.42 3.79 12.38
C THR A 533 23.98 4.00 11.94
N GLU A 534 23.77 4.17 10.63
CA GLU A 534 22.45 4.36 10.03
C GLU A 534 22.03 3.11 9.27
N PRO A 535 20.73 2.77 9.30
CA PRO A 535 20.21 1.65 8.55
C PRO A 535 20.26 1.88 7.04
N ALA A 536 20.12 0.81 6.27
CA ALA A 536 19.99 0.87 4.82
C ALA A 536 18.74 1.66 4.40
N LEU A 537 18.78 2.34 3.24
CA LEU A 537 17.64 3.17 2.81
C LEU A 537 16.42 2.33 2.46
N GLY A 538 16.63 1.22 1.74
CA GLY A 538 15.58 0.24 1.44
C GLY A 538 15.48 -0.84 2.50
N ARG A 539 15.66 -0.52 3.79
CA ARG A 539 15.59 -1.48 4.90
C ARG A 539 14.19 -2.09 5.10
N SER A 540 13.16 -1.38 4.64
CA SER A 540 11.77 -1.81 4.73
C SER A 540 11.15 -1.91 3.34
N TRP A 541 10.34 -2.94 3.11
CA TRP A 541 9.61 -3.11 1.86
C TRP A 541 8.31 -3.89 2.03
N ALA A 542 7.32 -3.54 1.21
CA ALA A 542 6.12 -4.35 0.97
C ALA A 542 6.31 -5.14 -0.34
N VAL A 543 6.03 -6.44 -0.31
CA VAL A 543 6.37 -7.37 -1.39
C VAL A 543 5.29 -8.44 -1.57
N SER A 544 4.97 -8.80 -2.81
CA SER A 544 4.17 -10.00 -3.11
C SER A 544 5.10 -11.21 -3.18
N SER A 545 4.79 -12.28 -2.45
CA SER A 545 5.73 -13.38 -2.20
C SER A 545 4.99 -14.71 -2.02
N TYR A 546 5.77 -15.74 -1.70
CA TYR A 546 5.33 -17.09 -1.38
C TYR A 546 5.72 -17.48 0.08
N PRO A 547 5.09 -18.52 0.65
CA PRO A 547 5.42 -19.02 1.98
C PRO A 547 6.88 -19.47 2.07
N GLY A 548 7.64 -18.95 3.03
CA GLY A 548 9.04 -19.33 3.25
C GLY A 548 10.01 -18.90 2.15
N VAL A 549 9.61 -18.01 1.25
CA VAL A 549 10.50 -17.42 0.23
C VAL A 549 10.87 -16.01 0.66
N LEU A 550 12.15 -15.71 0.87
CA LEU A 550 12.59 -14.41 1.41
C LEU A 550 12.56 -13.27 0.38
N THR A 551 12.42 -13.62 -0.90
CA THR A 551 12.28 -12.72 -2.05
C THR A 551 10.85 -12.76 -2.61
N SER A 552 10.56 -11.98 -3.64
CA SER A 552 9.25 -11.95 -4.30
C SER A 552 9.04 -13.16 -5.22
N LEU A 553 10.01 -13.44 -6.10
CA LEU A 553 9.94 -14.36 -7.24
C LEU A 553 8.88 -14.02 -8.30
N ASP A 554 8.10 -12.95 -8.09
CA ASP A 554 7.14 -12.47 -9.08
C ASP A 554 7.79 -11.73 -10.26
N ASP A 555 8.61 -10.69 -10.08
CA ASP A 555 8.97 -9.94 -8.84
C ASP A 555 8.28 -8.55 -8.72
N PHE A 556 7.82 -8.14 -7.52
CA PHE A 556 7.26 -6.79 -7.26
C PHE A 556 7.55 -6.30 -5.84
N TYR A 557 8.32 -5.21 -5.70
CA TYR A 557 8.72 -4.62 -4.42
C TYR A 557 8.38 -3.13 -4.35
N VAL A 558 7.77 -2.70 -3.24
CA VAL A 558 7.65 -1.29 -2.86
C VAL A 558 8.62 -1.01 -1.72
N LEU A 559 9.61 -0.14 -1.94
CA LEU A 559 10.75 0.07 -1.05
C LEU A 559 10.64 1.39 -0.27
N SER A 560 11.13 1.38 0.97
CA SER A 560 11.24 2.59 1.83
C SER A 560 12.19 3.67 1.29
N SER A 561 13.04 3.33 0.32
CA SER A 561 13.83 4.28 -0.47
C SER A 561 13.02 5.10 -1.48
N ALA A 562 11.68 4.97 -1.44
CA ALA A 562 10.71 5.52 -2.39
C ALA A 562 10.92 5.01 -3.83
N MET A 563 11.50 3.81 -3.97
CA MET A 563 11.64 3.11 -5.24
C MET A 563 10.68 1.93 -5.33
N VAL A 564 10.30 1.57 -6.54
CA VAL A 564 9.57 0.33 -6.83
C VAL A 564 10.34 -0.44 -7.88
N THR A 565 10.63 -1.70 -7.58
CA THR A 565 11.37 -2.60 -8.47
C THR A 565 10.51 -3.78 -8.87
N THR A 566 10.53 -4.11 -10.16
CA THR A 566 9.78 -5.23 -10.72
C THR A 566 10.48 -5.73 -11.96
N GLU A 567 10.12 -6.91 -12.46
CA GLU A 567 10.75 -7.49 -13.64
C GLU A 567 9.77 -8.23 -14.56
N THR A 568 10.26 -8.65 -15.71
CA THR A 568 9.69 -9.81 -16.43
C THR A 568 10.81 -10.64 -17.06
N THR A 569 10.69 -11.97 -17.01
CA THR A 569 11.74 -12.89 -17.47
C THR A 569 11.89 -12.97 -18.99
N ASN A 570 13.12 -12.84 -19.48
CA ASN A 570 13.44 -12.97 -20.89
C ASN A 570 14.02 -14.37 -21.21
N PRO A 571 13.42 -15.15 -22.11
CA PRO A 571 13.89 -16.50 -22.44
C PRO A 571 15.14 -16.48 -23.33
N ILE A 572 16.16 -17.29 -23.00
CA ILE A 572 17.41 -17.40 -23.78
C ILE A 572 17.29 -18.49 -24.86
N PHE A 573 17.51 -18.11 -26.11
CA PHE A 573 17.52 -19.02 -27.26
C PHE A 573 18.93 -19.38 -27.73
N ASN A 574 19.93 -18.55 -27.43
CA ASN A 574 21.33 -18.81 -27.72
C ASN A 574 21.99 -19.66 -26.63
N ASP A 575 21.99 -20.97 -26.83
CA ASP A 575 22.55 -21.93 -25.87
C ASP A 575 24.04 -21.71 -25.57
N ALA A 576 24.78 -21.04 -26.47
CA ALA A 576 26.19 -20.75 -26.25
C ALA A 576 26.42 -19.77 -25.08
N LEU A 577 25.38 -19.08 -24.61
CA LEU A 577 25.46 -18.21 -23.43
C LEU A 577 25.57 -19.01 -22.12
N TYR A 578 24.98 -20.20 -22.05
CA TYR A 578 24.95 -20.98 -20.80
C TYR A 578 26.34 -21.37 -20.29
N LYS A 579 27.37 -21.39 -21.14
CA LYS A 579 28.78 -21.60 -20.72
C LYS A 579 29.31 -20.52 -19.77
N HIS A 580 28.68 -19.34 -19.75
CA HIS A 580 29.06 -18.22 -18.89
C HIS A 580 28.47 -18.35 -17.47
N ILE A 581 27.51 -19.26 -17.26
CA ILE A 581 26.99 -19.57 -15.94
C ILE A 581 28.02 -20.44 -15.21
N GLN A 582 28.52 -19.94 -14.09
CA GLN A 582 29.57 -20.56 -13.30
C GLN A 582 29.19 -20.48 -11.82
N PRO A 583 29.63 -21.41 -10.96
CA PRO A 583 29.30 -21.37 -9.53
C PRO A 583 29.89 -20.14 -8.82
N LYS A 584 30.88 -19.46 -9.41
CA LYS A 584 31.50 -18.25 -8.86
C LYS A 584 30.69 -16.99 -9.18
N CYS A 585 29.48 -16.93 -8.67
CA CYS A 585 28.54 -15.83 -8.85
C CYS A 585 27.67 -15.64 -7.62
N VAL A 586 26.89 -14.56 -7.58
CA VAL A 586 25.80 -14.40 -6.61
C VAL A 586 24.48 -14.63 -7.34
N LEU A 587 23.67 -15.55 -6.81
CA LEU A 587 22.37 -15.89 -7.37
C LEU A 587 21.43 -14.67 -7.35
N GLU A 588 20.53 -14.61 -8.33
CA GLU A 588 19.74 -13.43 -8.69
C GLU A 588 18.91 -12.89 -7.51
N GLY A 589 18.16 -13.74 -6.81
CA GLY A 589 17.33 -13.29 -5.70
C GLY A 589 18.12 -12.64 -4.55
N VAL A 590 19.37 -13.08 -4.35
CA VAL A 590 20.29 -12.46 -3.39
C VAL A 590 20.73 -11.09 -3.90
N ARG A 591 21.06 -10.97 -5.20
CA ARG A 591 21.45 -9.68 -5.81
C ARG A 591 20.32 -8.66 -5.77
N VAL A 592 19.07 -9.09 -6.03
CA VAL A 592 17.87 -8.25 -5.87
C VAL A 592 17.75 -7.73 -4.44
N THR A 593 17.90 -8.62 -3.45
CA THR A 593 17.84 -8.24 -2.03
C THR A 593 18.89 -7.19 -1.69
N VAL A 594 20.13 -7.39 -2.14
CA VAL A 594 21.23 -6.45 -1.88
C VAL A 594 20.98 -5.10 -2.55
N ALA A 595 20.57 -5.09 -3.83
CA ALA A 595 20.25 -3.87 -4.57
C ALA A 595 19.07 -3.11 -3.94
N ASN A 596 17.98 -3.80 -3.59
CA ASN A 596 16.83 -3.20 -2.93
C ASN A 596 17.19 -2.55 -1.59
N ARG A 597 18.12 -3.13 -0.80
CA ARG A 597 18.55 -2.54 0.48
C ARG A 597 19.45 -1.31 0.30
N LEU A 598 20.45 -1.41 -0.57
CA LEU A 598 21.55 -0.44 -0.64
C LEU A 598 21.24 0.78 -1.51
N ALA A 599 20.51 0.59 -2.62
CA ALA A 599 20.46 1.55 -3.70
C ALA A 599 19.76 2.87 -3.32
N GLU A 600 20.35 3.99 -3.75
CA GLU A 600 19.79 5.33 -3.54
C GLU A 600 18.91 5.80 -4.73
N ASP A 601 19.20 5.33 -5.94
CA ASP A 601 18.47 5.61 -7.18
C ASP A 601 18.51 4.41 -8.14
N GLY A 602 17.92 4.57 -9.34
CA GLY A 602 17.81 3.50 -10.33
C GLY A 602 19.14 3.07 -10.97
N ASP A 603 20.11 3.97 -11.09
CA ASP A 603 21.44 3.63 -11.62
C ASP A 603 22.25 2.88 -10.56
N ASP A 604 22.25 3.35 -9.31
CA ASP A 604 22.89 2.64 -8.20
C ASP A 604 22.30 1.24 -7.98
N TRP A 605 20.97 1.10 -8.11
CA TRP A 605 20.31 -0.22 -8.09
C TRP A 605 20.85 -1.13 -9.18
N SER A 606 20.99 -0.61 -10.40
CA SER A 606 21.45 -1.34 -11.57
C SER A 606 22.92 -1.76 -11.45
N GLU A 607 23.79 -0.86 -11.01
CA GLU A 607 25.21 -1.13 -10.77
C GLU A 607 25.40 -2.16 -9.65
N THR A 608 24.64 -2.03 -8.55
CA THR A 608 24.67 -2.97 -7.43
C THR A 608 24.20 -4.35 -7.85
N PHE A 609 23.09 -4.46 -8.59
CA PHE A 609 22.55 -5.71 -9.10
C PHE A 609 23.48 -6.41 -10.10
N ALA A 610 24.22 -5.65 -10.92
CA ALA A 610 25.11 -6.19 -11.94
C ALA A 610 26.36 -6.90 -11.37
N ARG A 611 26.72 -6.63 -10.11
CA ARG A 611 27.87 -7.26 -9.45
C ARG A 611 27.68 -8.78 -9.37
N PHE A 612 28.71 -9.51 -9.78
CA PHE A 612 28.74 -10.98 -9.73
C PHE A 612 27.55 -11.67 -10.43
N ASN A 613 27.05 -11.07 -11.53
CA ASN A 613 25.99 -11.62 -12.37
C ASN A 613 26.11 -13.14 -12.57
N SER A 614 25.08 -13.87 -12.17
CA SER A 614 24.99 -15.33 -12.29
C SER A 614 24.63 -15.81 -13.70
N GLY A 615 23.97 -14.98 -14.51
CA GLY A 615 23.36 -15.42 -15.76
C GLY A 615 22.18 -16.37 -15.58
N THR A 616 21.59 -16.41 -14.39
CA THR A 616 20.42 -17.23 -14.04
C THR A 616 19.25 -16.30 -13.75
N TYR A 617 18.03 -16.76 -14.05
CA TYR A 617 16.80 -15.97 -13.92
C TYR A 617 16.93 -14.60 -14.64
N ASN A 618 17.01 -14.70 -15.97
CA ASN A 618 17.46 -13.62 -16.82
C ASN A 618 16.30 -12.67 -17.17
N ASN A 619 16.30 -11.49 -16.59
CA ASN A 619 15.12 -10.63 -16.53
C ASN A 619 15.36 -9.26 -17.19
N GLN A 620 14.27 -8.61 -17.63
CA GLN A 620 14.23 -7.15 -17.76
C GLN A 620 13.70 -6.59 -16.43
N TRP A 621 14.54 -5.87 -15.70
CA TRP A 621 14.21 -5.15 -14.49
C TRP A 621 13.81 -3.71 -14.81
N MET A 622 12.79 -3.21 -14.10
CA MET A 622 12.35 -1.82 -14.14
C MET A 622 12.42 -1.24 -12.72
N VAL A 623 13.20 -0.18 -12.55
CA VAL A 623 13.38 0.54 -11.29
C VAL A 623 12.74 1.91 -11.44
N VAL A 624 11.61 2.11 -10.78
CA VAL A 624 10.93 3.41 -10.72
C VAL A 624 11.35 4.14 -9.46
N ASP A 625 12.03 5.28 -9.62
CA ASP A 625 12.38 6.18 -8.52
C ASP A 625 11.35 7.30 -8.38
N TYR A 626 10.41 7.14 -7.45
CA TYR A 626 9.36 8.14 -7.21
C TYR A 626 9.87 9.44 -6.59
N LYS A 627 11.14 9.49 -6.14
CA LYS A 627 11.80 10.74 -5.75
C LYS A 627 11.93 11.70 -6.93
N GLN A 628 12.02 11.18 -8.17
CA GLN A 628 12.17 11.97 -9.40
C GLN A 628 10.84 12.49 -9.99
N TYR A 629 9.75 12.42 -9.22
CA TYR A 629 8.53 13.16 -9.55
C TYR A 629 8.57 14.55 -8.92
N ASP A 630 8.47 15.61 -9.73
CA ASP A 630 8.32 16.97 -9.25
C ASP A 630 6.84 17.25 -8.97
N GLU A 631 6.47 17.29 -7.69
CA GLU A 631 5.10 17.55 -7.25
C GLU A 631 4.67 19.02 -7.45
N TYR A 632 5.61 19.97 -7.45
CA TYR A 632 5.27 21.37 -7.65
C TYR A 632 4.92 21.66 -9.11
N PHE A 633 5.66 21.04 -10.04
CA PHE A 633 5.46 21.20 -11.48
C PHE A 633 4.67 20.06 -12.13
N HIS A 634 4.30 19.02 -11.38
CA HIS A 634 3.66 17.80 -11.86
C HIS A 634 4.44 17.18 -13.04
N GLN A 635 5.76 17.00 -12.89
CA GLN A 635 6.65 16.57 -13.95
C GLN A 635 7.49 15.36 -13.55
N ILE A 636 7.90 14.59 -14.54
CA ILE A 636 8.84 13.48 -14.37
C ILE A 636 10.23 13.99 -14.74
N LEU A 637 11.19 13.86 -13.82
CA LEU A 637 12.58 14.28 -13.98
C LEU A 637 13.44 13.09 -14.44
N PRO A 638 14.59 13.33 -15.09
CA PRO A 638 15.56 12.29 -15.42
C PRO A 638 15.91 11.43 -14.19
N GLY A 639 16.18 10.14 -14.42
CA GLY A 639 16.40 9.13 -13.38
C GLY A 639 15.11 8.51 -12.81
N PHE A 640 13.93 8.85 -13.33
CA PHE A 640 12.66 8.31 -12.84
C PHE A 640 12.46 6.83 -13.18
N LEU A 641 12.86 6.39 -14.37
CA LEU A 641 12.79 4.99 -14.79
C LEU A 641 14.12 4.52 -15.37
N THR A 642 14.80 3.65 -14.64
CA THR A 642 15.96 2.89 -15.13
C THR A 642 15.50 1.49 -15.51
N VAL A 643 15.91 1.02 -16.69
CA VAL A 643 15.66 -0.35 -17.16
C VAL A 643 16.98 -1.09 -17.27
N LEU A 644 17.02 -2.31 -16.74
CA LEU A 644 18.18 -3.21 -16.77
C LEU A 644 17.79 -4.53 -17.42
N GLU A 645 18.65 -5.10 -18.25
CA GLU A 645 18.50 -6.43 -18.81
C GLU A 645 19.73 -7.29 -18.54
N GLN A 646 19.51 -8.49 -18.03
CA GLN A 646 20.54 -9.45 -17.70
C GLN A 646 20.50 -10.66 -18.63
N ILE A 647 21.69 -11.12 -19.05
CA ILE A 647 21.92 -12.44 -19.65
C ILE A 647 23.24 -13.05 -19.09
N PRO A 648 23.56 -14.33 -19.34
CA PRO A 648 24.84 -14.89 -18.96
C PRO A 648 26.03 -14.09 -19.53
N GLY A 649 26.85 -13.56 -18.63
CA GLY A 649 28.07 -12.81 -18.98
C GLY A 649 27.85 -11.36 -19.38
N LYS A 650 26.62 -10.82 -19.33
CA LYS A 650 26.35 -9.43 -19.70
C LYS A 650 25.14 -8.85 -18.97
N VAL A 651 25.26 -7.59 -18.56
CA VAL A 651 24.17 -6.75 -18.06
C VAL A 651 24.22 -5.43 -18.84
N HIS A 652 23.05 -4.91 -19.20
CA HIS A 652 22.90 -3.60 -19.84
C HIS A 652 21.80 -2.84 -19.09
N HIS A 653 22.07 -1.63 -18.61
CA HIS A 653 21.05 -0.73 -18.07
C HIS A 653 21.14 0.68 -18.67
N GLU A 654 20.00 1.35 -18.79
CA GLU A 654 19.90 2.75 -19.21
C GLU A 654 18.73 3.45 -18.49
N ASP A 655 18.87 4.75 -18.23
CA ASP A 655 17.74 5.63 -17.91
C ASP A 655 16.86 5.81 -19.17
N VAL A 656 15.64 5.30 -19.11
CA VAL A 656 14.65 5.36 -20.19
C VAL A 656 13.51 6.35 -19.89
N THR A 657 13.73 7.29 -18.96
CA THR A 657 12.74 8.30 -18.56
C THR A 657 12.25 9.13 -19.74
N GLU A 658 13.14 9.57 -20.63
CA GLU A 658 12.75 10.33 -21.82
C GLU A 658 11.81 9.51 -22.72
N LYS A 659 12.09 8.21 -22.88
CA LYS A 659 11.22 7.29 -23.62
C LYS A 659 9.84 7.21 -22.97
N LEU A 660 9.78 7.01 -21.64
CA LEU A 660 8.53 6.95 -20.87
C LEU A 660 7.70 8.23 -21.02
N ILE A 661 8.33 9.40 -20.98
CA ILE A 661 7.65 10.70 -21.17
C ILE A 661 7.09 10.79 -22.59
N ASN A 662 7.88 10.45 -23.61
CA ASN A 662 7.50 10.57 -25.02
C ASN A 662 6.37 9.61 -25.42
N THR A 663 6.32 8.41 -24.84
CA THR A 663 5.28 7.41 -25.13
C THR A 663 4.10 7.47 -24.15
N SER A 664 4.27 8.12 -23.00
CA SER A 664 3.38 8.08 -21.82
C SER A 664 3.23 6.72 -21.14
N TYR A 665 4.02 5.71 -21.53
CA TYR A 665 4.03 4.39 -20.90
C TYR A 665 5.32 3.60 -21.19
N TRP A 666 5.66 2.69 -20.27
CA TRP A 666 6.62 1.60 -20.50
C TRP A 666 5.89 0.28 -20.27
N ALA A 667 6.14 -0.72 -21.12
CA ALA A 667 5.55 -2.05 -20.96
C ALA A 667 6.62 -3.12 -21.14
N SER A 668 6.54 -4.19 -20.34
CA SER A 668 7.41 -5.36 -20.43
C SER A 668 6.61 -6.65 -20.56
N TYR A 669 7.10 -7.58 -21.37
CA TYR A 669 6.36 -8.76 -21.84
C TYR A 669 7.30 -9.84 -22.43
N ASN A 670 8.44 -10.07 -21.79
CA ASN A 670 9.34 -11.20 -22.08
C ASN A 670 10.10 -11.17 -23.40
N ILE A 671 10.28 -9.99 -23.97
CA ILE A 671 11.19 -9.77 -25.10
C ILE A 671 12.10 -8.60 -24.69
N PRO A 672 13.43 -8.75 -24.78
CA PRO A 672 14.33 -7.67 -24.38
C PRO A 672 14.16 -6.44 -25.29
N TYR A 673 14.26 -5.27 -24.68
CA TYR A 673 14.22 -3.95 -25.31
C TYR A 673 15.57 -3.58 -25.92
N PHE A 674 16.69 -3.85 -25.23
CA PHE A 674 18.00 -3.42 -25.72
C PHE A 674 18.45 -4.33 -26.87
N GLN A 675 18.78 -3.71 -28.00
CA GLN A 675 19.06 -4.42 -29.26
C GLN A 675 20.24 -5.40 -29.12
N ASP A 676 21.26 -5.03 -28.36
CA ASP A 676 22.44 -5.85 -28.12
C ASP A 676 22.15 -7.08 -27.23
N ILE A 677 21.17 -6.98 -26.33
CA ILE A 677 20.65 -8.10 -25.54
C ILE A 677 19.75 -8.99 -26.41
N PHE A 678 18.84 -8.38 -27.17
CA PHE A 678 17.98 -9.06 -28.14
C PHE A 678 18.76 -9.94 -29.11
N GLU A 679 19.83 -9.39 -29.69
CA GLU A 679 20.74 -10.13 -30.58
C GLU A 679 21.48 -11.24 -29.86
N ALA A 680 22.08 -10.96 -28.70
CA ALA A 680 22.86 -11.93 -27.95
C ALA A 680 22.03 -13.15 -27.51
N MET A 681 20.76 -12.93 -27.15
CA MET A 681 19.83 -13.97 -26.72
C MET A 681 19.36 -14.89 -27.86
N GLY A 682 19.67 -14.58 -29.13
CA GLY A 682 19.30 -15.40 -30.28
C GLY A 682 17.89 -15.15 -30.83
N LEU A 683 17.29 -13.99 -30.52
CA LEU A 683 15.95 -13.65 -31.04
C LEU A 683 15.91 -13.47 -32.57
N PRO A 684 16.95 -12.99 -33.28
CA PRO A 684 16.91 -12.90 -34.75
C PRO A 684 16.58 -14.22 -35.47
N ASP A 685 17.07 -15.36 -34.95
CA ASP A 685 16.77 -16.68 -35.48
C ASP A 685 15.31 -17.07 -35.22
N MET A 686 14.79 -16.69 -34.05
CA MET A 686 13.39 -16.90 -33.69
C MET A 686 12.44 -16.05 -34.53
N VAL A 687 12.80 -14.80 -34.82
CA VAL A 687 12.07 -13.93 -35.75
C VAL A 687 12.08 -14.53 -37.17
N SER A 688 13.22 -15.04 -37.63
CA SER A 688 13.32 -15.69 -38.93
C SER A 688 12.44 -16.95 -39.03
N LYS A 689 12.29 -17.69 -37.92
CA LYS A 689 11.54 -18.94 -37.87
C LYS A 689 10.04 -18.77 -37.61
N PHE A 690 9.65 -17.80 -36.79
CA PHE A 690 8.28 -17.67 -36.26
C PHE A 690 7.67 -16.27 -36.44
N GLY A 691 8.43 -15.32 -37.02
CA GLY A 691 7.95 -13.98 -37.36
C GLY A 691 7.79 -13.05 -36.16
N ASP A 692 6.86 -12.10 -36.29
CA ASP A 692 6.62 -10.98 -35.38
C ASP A 692 6.46 -11.36 -33.90
N TYR A 693 6.06 -12.59 -33.59
CA TYR A 693 5.90 -13.06 -32.22
C TYR A 693 7.14 -12.82 -31.36
N PHE A 694 8.33 -12.94 -31.96
CA PHE A 694 9.63 -12.78 -31.28
C PHE A 694 10.27 -11.42 -31.51
N THR A 695 9.54 -10.46 -32.09
CA THR A 695 9.99 -9.07 -32.16
C THR A 695 9.45 -8.29 -30.98
N HIS A 696 10.23 -7.35 -30.45
CA HIS A 696 9.82 -6.53 -29.30
C HIS A 696 8.48 -5.81 -29.54
N ASP A 697 8.28 -5.25 -30.74
CA ASP A 697 7.09 -4.46 -31.06
C ASP A 697 5.94 -5.25 -31.72
N GLY A 698 6.20 -6.50 -32.15
CA GLY A 698 5.27 -7.31 -32.94
C GLY A 698 4.56 -8.42 -32.17
N THR A 699 4.99 -8.73 -30.95
CA THR A 699 4.32 -9.73 -30.10
C THR A 699 2.88 -9.31 -29.72
N PRO A 700 1.93 -10.25 -29.53
CA PRO A 700 0.56 -9.94 -29.14
C PRO A 700 0.42 -8.98 -27.95
N ARG A 701 1.19 -9.20 -26.87
CA ARG A 701 1.15 -8.33 -25.68
C ARG A 701 1.61 -6.89 -25.98
N ALA A 702 2.69 -6.72 -26.74
CA ALA A 702 3.14 -5.40 -27.20
C ALA A 702 2.05 -4.67 -27.99
N LYS A 703 1.37 -5.40 -28.89
CA LYS A 703 0.26 -4.86 -29.70
C LYS A 703 -0.96 -4.50 -28.83
N ILE A 704 -1.31 -5.33 -27.83
CA ILE A 704 -2.41 -5.05 -26.90
C ILE A 704 -2.08 -3.83 -26.04
N PHE A 705 -0.89 -3.77 -25.43
CA PHE A 705 -0.46 -2.61 -24.65
C PHE A 705 -0.48 -1.33 -25.50
N ARG A 706 0.09 -1.36 -26.71
CA ARG A 706 0.08 -0.20 -27.62
C ARG A 706 -1.34 0.26 -27.96
N ARG A 707 -2.28 -0.66 -28.14
CA ARG A 707 -3.70 -0.37 -28.42
C ARG A 707 -4.43 0.21 -27.20
N ASP A 708 -4.18 -0.33 -26.02
CA ASP A 708 -5.08 -0.18 -24.87
C ASP A 708 -4.50 0.65 -23.71
N HIS A 709 -3.19 0.89 -23.64
CA HIS A 709 -2.60 1.78 -22.63
C HIS A 709 -3.25 3.18 -22.58
N PRO A 710 -3.77 3.79 -23.68
CA PRO A 710 -4.44 5.08 -23.60
C PRO A 710 -5.78 5.02 -22.85
N LYS A 711 -6.38 3.83 -22.68
CA LYS A 711 -7.61 3.61 -21.91
C LYS A 711 -7.39 3.63 -20.40
N VAL A 712 -6.14 3.51 -19.95
CA VAL A 712 -5.77 3.60 -18.53
C VAL A 712 -5.81 5.07 -18.10
N LYS A 713 -6.75 5.39 -17.21
CA LYS A 713 -7.01 6.74 -16.66
C LYS A 713 -6.92 6.80 -15.14
N ASP A 714 -6.89 5.65 -14.47
CA ASP A 714 -6.93 5.49 -13.02
C ASP A 714 -6.54 4.04 -12.62
N VAL A 715 -6.53 3.77 -11.32
CA VAL A 715 -6.22 2.46 -10.74
C VAL A 715 -7.15 1.34 -11.26
N GLU A 716 -8.43 1.62 -11.46
CA GLU A 716 -9.41 0.61 -11.88
C GLU A 716 -9.25 0.24 -13.37
N SER A 717 -9.01 1.22 -14.22
CA SER A 717 -8.73 1.00 -15.64
C SER A 717 -7.35 0.36 -15.88
N MET A 718 -6.34 0.66 -15.05
CA MET A 718 -5.08 -0.08 -15.03
C MET A 718 -5.29 -1.54 -14.60
N THR A 719 -6.01 -1.75 -13.50
CA THR A 719 -6.39 -3.09 -13.00
C THR A 719 -7.06 -3.91 -14.10
N ARG A 720 -8.03 -3.31 -14.82
CA ARG A 720 -8.74 -3.98 -15.90
C ARG A 720 -7.83 -4.35 -17.07
N LEU A 721 -6.87 -3.50 -17.45
CA LEU A 721 -5.92 -3.81 -18.52
C LEU A 721 -4.92 -4.89 -18.09
N MET A 722 -4.39 -4.82 -16.87
CA MET A 722 -3.45 -5.83 -16.39
C MET A 722 -4.09 -7.20 -16.21
N ARG A 723 -5.41 -7.26 -15.98
CA ARG A 723 -6.19 -8.51 -15.95
C ARG A 723 -6.78 -8.90 -17.30
N TYR A 724 -6.45 -8.20 -18.39
CA TYR A 724 -7.11 -8.39 -19.67
C TYR A 724 -6.73 -9.71 -20.35
N ASN A 725 -7.74 -10.53 -20.63
CA ASN A 725 -7.65 -11.64 -21.55
C ASN A 725 -9.02 -11.96 -22.17
N ASP A 726 -9.15 -11.67 -23.46
CA ASP A 726 -10.34 -11.99 -24.26
C ASP A 726 -9.94 -12.79 -25.51
N PHE A 727 -9.04 -13.78 -25.33
CA PHE A 727 -8.31 -14.42 -26.42
C PHE A 727 -9.19 -15.06 -27.52
N MET A 728 -10.41 -15.46 -27.20
CA MET A 728 -11.35 -16.04 -28.17
C MET A 728 -11.89 -15.00 -29.17
N ASN A 729 -11.97 -13.73 -28.74
CA ASN A 729 -12.57 -12.64 -29.51
C ASN A 729 -11.54 -11.60 -29.99
N ASP A 730 -10.46 -11.38 -29.24
CA ASP A 730 -9.44 -10.39 -29.59
C ASP A 730 -8.66 -10.81 -30.85
N PRO A 731 -8.67 -10.01 -31.94
CA PRO A 731 -7.89 -10.32 -33.14
C PRO A 731 -6.38 -10.36 -32.90
N LEU A 732 -5.87 -9.73 -31.84
CA LEU A 732 -4.45 -9.76 -31.48
C LEU A 732 -4.03 -11.08 -30.81
N SER A 733 -5.00 -11.87 -30.32
CA SER A 733 -4.76 -13.18 -29.71
C SER A 733 -4.88 -14.34 -30.70
N ARG A 734 -4.84 -14.06 -32.01
CA ARG A 734 -4.89 -15.06 -33.08
C ARG A 734 -3.50 -15.67 -33.34
N CYS A 735 -3.45 -16.97 -33.54
CA CYS A 735 -2.24 -17.68 -33.99
C CYS A 735 -2.53 -18.63 -35.17
N ASN A 736 -1.48 -19.07 -35.86
CA ASN A 736 -1.56 -20.17 -36.81
C ASN A 736 -1.68 -21.52 -36.07
N CYS A 737 -2.81 -21.70 -35.41
CA CYS A 737 -3.10 -22.76 -34.45
C CYS A 737 -4.54 -23.26 -34.66
N THR A 738 -4.88 -24.41 -34.08
CA THR A 738 -6.25 -24.95 -34.03
C THR A 738 -6.62 -25.22 -32.58
N PRO A 739 -7.57 -24.49 -31.98
CA PRO A 739 -8.36 -23.38 -32.54
C PRO A 739 -7.47 -22.17 -32.86
N PRO A 740 -7.91 -21.19 -33.69
CA PRO A 740 -7.07 -20.10 -34.21
C PRO A 740 -6.80 -18.98 -33.19
N TYR A 741 -6.64 -19.35 -31.92
CA TYR A 741 -6.32 -18.47 -30.79
C TYR A 741 -5.66 -19.28 -29.67
N SER A 742 -5.00 -18.59 -28.75
CA SER A 742 -4.49 -19.19 -27.51
C SER A 742 -4.67 -18.25 -26.33
N GLY A 743 -5.05 -18.81 -25.18
CA GLY A 743 -5.19 -18.12 -23.89
C GLY A 743 -3.88 -17.54 -23.38
N ASP A 744 -2.73 -17.94 -23.94
CA ASP A 744 -1.41 -17.36 -23.66
C ASP A 744 -1.28 -15.93 -24.23
N LEU A 745 -2.07 -15.60 -25.26
CA LEU A 745 -1.93 -14.35 -26.03
C LEU A 745 -2.75 -13.18 -25.45
N GLY A 746 -2.95 -13.16 -24.12
CA GLY A 746 -3.54 -12.05 -23.36
C GLY A 746 -2.48 -11.28 -22.55
N ILE A 747 -2.87 -10.21 -21.86
CA ILE A 747 -1.98 -9.56 -20.86
C ILE A 747 -1.83 -10.44 -19.62
N SER A 748 -2.93 -11.10 -19.23
CA SER A 748 -2.99 -12.09 -18.16
C SER A 748 -3.36 -13.46 -18.72
N ALA A 749 -2.37 -14.31 -18.97
CA ALA A 749 -2.57 -15.58 -19.66
C ALA A 749 -3.54 -16.52 -18.95
N ARG A 750 -4.22 -17.38 -19.72
CA ARG A 750 -5.14 -18.43 -19.26
C ARG A 750 -4.92 -19.71 -20.07
N ASN A 751 -3.74 -20.32 -19.93
CA ASN A 751 -3.35 -21.50 -20.72
C ASN A 751 -4.21 -22.72 -20.36
N ASP A 752 -4.85 -22.72 -19.19
CA ASP A 752 -5.81 -23.73 -18.76
C ASP A 752 -7.09 -23.76 -19.62
N LEU A 753 -7.37 -22.70 -20.37
CA LEU A 753 -8.53 -22.62 -21.28
C LEU A 753 -8.19 -23.02 -22.72
N ASN A 754 -6.93 -23.32 -23.04
CA ASN A 754 -6.54 -23.85 -24.34
C ASN A 754 -7.04 -25.29 -24.50
N LEU A 755 -7.38 -25.71 -25.72
CA LEU A 755 -7.78 -27.10 -25.97
C LEU A 755 -6.57 -28.03 -25.79
N PRO A 756 -6.65 -29.08 -24.93
CA PRO A 756 -5.55 -30.03 -24.71
C PRO A 756 -5.10 -30.79 -25.96
N ASN A 757 -6.01 -31.00 -26.91
CA ASN A 757 -5.75 -31.64 -28.20
C ASN A 757 -5.64 -30.65 -29.36
N GLY A 758 -5.47 -29.35 -29.07
CA GLY A 758 -5.23 -28.34 -30.08
C GLY A 758 -3.85 -28.46 -30.73
N SER A 759 -3.71 -27.83 -31.90
CA SER A 759 -2.44 -27.74 -32.62
C SER A 759 -1.89 -26.32 -32.48
N TYR A 760 -0.69 -26.18 -31.92
CA TYR A 760 -0.10 -24.87 -31.64
C TYR A 760 1.34 -24.79 -32.17
N PRO A 761 1.82 -23.63 -32.64
CA PRO A 761 3.15 -23.45 -33.22
C PRO A 761 4.33 -23.85 -32.32
N PHE A 762 4.19 -23.72 -31.00
CA PHE A 762 5.19 -24.08 -30.01
C PHE A 762 4.50 -24.41 -28.67
N LYS A 763 5.21 -25.17 -27.82
CA LYS A 763 4.64 -25.86 -26.66
C LYS A 763 3.93 -24.96 -25.64
N TYR A 764 4.42 -23.76 -25.40
CA TYR A 764 3.86 -22.89 -24.37
C TYR A 764 2.54 -22.19 -24.76
N LEU A 765 2.14 -22.24 -26.03
CA LEU A 765 0.78 -21.81 -26.44
C LEU A 765 -0.28 -22.87 -26.18
N GLN A 766 0.11 -24.07 -25.72
CA GLN A 766 -0.78 -25.21 -25.55
C GLN A 766 -1.56 -25.11 -24.23
N PHE A 767 -2.37 -26.13 -23.96
CA PHE A 767 -2.95 -26.31 -22.63
C PHE A 767 -1.86 -26.54 -21.58
N ASN A 768 -1.93 -25.77 -20.50
CA ASN A 768 -1.14 -25.98 -19.30
C ASN A 768 -1.86 -25.35 -18.10
N LEU A 769 -1.64 -25.87 -16.89
CA LEU A 769 -2.19 -25.29 -15.65
C LEU A 769 -1.28 -24.13 -15.20
N GLU A 770 -1.21 -23.10 -16.04
CA GLU A 770 -0.39 -21.90 -15.87
C GLU A 770 -1.06 -20.70 -16.53
N GLY A 771 -0.60 -19.50 -16.16
CA GLY A 771 -1.12 -18.25 -16.70
C GLY A 771 -0.80 -17.10 -15.77
N GLY A 772 -1.46 -15.95 -15.95
CA GLY A 772 -1.42 -14.86 -14.98
C GLY A 772 -2.06 -15.30 -13.67
N THR A 773 -1.35 -15.20 -12.55
CA THR A 773 -1.78 -15.69 -11.23
C THR A 773 -2.05 -14.57 -10.23
N ASP A 774 -1.81 -13.32 -10.59
CA ASP A 774 -2.13 -12.17 -9.74
C ASP A 774 -2.24 -10.86 -10.53
N MET A 775 -2.34 -9.75 -9.81
CA MET A 775 -1.97 -8.43 -10.29
C MET A 775 -1.60 -7.58 -9.08
N LYS A 776 -0.46 -6.88 -9.13
CA LYS A 776 -0.06 -5.88 -8.15
C LYS A 776 0.02 -4.51 -8.81
N LEU A 777 -0.36 -3.47 -8.08
CA LEU A 777 -0.35 -2.09 -8.58
C LEU A 777 -0.05 -1.10 -7.47
N THR A 778 0.86 -0.18 -7.73
CA THR A 778 1.11 0.99 -6.87
C THR A 778 1.11 2.30 -7.66
N SER A 779 1.24 3.42 -6.95
CA SER A 779 1.13 4.78 -7.50
C SER A 779 2.03 5.75 -6.73
N ILE A 780 2.24 6.97 -7.24
CA ILE A 780 3.02 8.01 -6.54
C ILE A 780 2.52 8.20 -5.10
N GLY A 781 1.21 8.31 -4.93
CA GLY A 781 0.58 8.59 -3.64
C GLY A 781 0.71 7.46 -2.60
N LEU A 782 1.17 6.28 -3.01
CA LEU A 782 1.31 5.09 -2.17
C LEU A 782 2.77 4.73 -1.87
N THR A 783 3.74 5.47 -2.43
CA THR A 783 5.17 5.15 -2.37
C THR A 783 6.06 6.34 -2.00
N ARG A 784 5.74 7.55 -2.48
CA ARG A 784 6.62 8.73 -2.46
C ARG A 784 7.04 9.18 -1.06
N THR A 785 6.19 9.00 -0.04
CA THR A 785 6.51 9.51 1.31
C THR A 785 7.52 8.65 2.05
N GLY A 786 8.01 7.54 1.49
CA GLY A 786 8.95 6.60 2.14
C GLY A 786 8.33 5.76 3.26
N ASP A 787 7.34 6.32 3.97
CA ASP A 787 6.60 5.70 5.07
C ASP A 787 5.35 4.91 4.62
N MET A 788 4.95 5.05 3.35
CA MET A 788 3.83 4.29 2.78
C MET A 788 4.40 3.18 1.89
N LEU A 789 4.30 1.94 2.37
CA LEU A 789 4.68 0.74 1.64
C LEU A 789 3.41 0.00 1.24
N ALA A 790 2.72 0.53 0.23
CA ALA A 790 1.39 0.06 -0.13
C ALA A 790 1.22 -0.27 -1.61
N PHE A 791 0.41 -1.30 -1.88
CA PHE A 791 -0.02 -1.65 -3.23
C PHE A 791 -1.38 -2.35 -3.20
N ARG A 792 -2.10 -2.27 -4.33
CA ARG A 792 -3.29 -3.05 -4.61
C ARG A 792 -2.88 -4.42 -5.11
N ALA A 793 -3.57 -5.48 -4.69
CA ALA A 793 -3.34 -6.84 -5.15
C ALA A 793 -4.65 -7.56 -5.54
N ILE A 794 -4.58 -8.45 -6.53
CA ILE A 794 -5.62 -9.44 -6.85
C ILE A 794 -4.93 -10.81 -6.94
N SER A 795 -5.48 -11.84 -6.30
CA SER A 795 -4.94 -13.21 -6.38
C SER A 795 -5.73 -14.07 -7.37
N GLY A 796 -5.02 -14.98 -8.04
CA GLY A 796 -5.57 -16.00 -8.92
C GLY A 796 -5.67 -15.59 -10.40
N PRO A 797 -6.12 -16.50 -11.27
CA PRO A 797 -6.25 -16.25 -12.70
C PRO A 797 -7.36 -15.28 -13.08
N THR A 798 -7.19 -14.54 -14.18
CA THR A 798 -8.20 -13.57 -14.62
C THR A 798 -9.51 -14.25 -15.04
N PHE A 799 -10.65 -13.64 -14.75
CA PHE A 799 -11.99 -14.22 -14.96
C PHE A 799 -13.04 -13.21 -15.49
N ASP A 800 -12.63 -12.08 -16.05
CA ASP A 800 -13.56 -11.19 -16.75
C ASP A 800 -12.93 -10.81 -18.10
N PRO A 801 -13.47 -11.30 -19.24
CA PRO A 801 -14.75 -12.01 -19.43
C PRO A 801 -14.70 -13.55 -19.32
N LEU A 802 -13.58 -14.14 -18.89
CA LEU A 802 -13.34 -15.59 -18.89
C LEU A 802 -13.99 -16.31 -17.69
N PRO A 803 -14.24 -17.63 -17.71
CA PRO A 803 -14.73 -18.31 -16.50
C PRO A 803 -13.66 -18.31 -15.39
N PRO A 804 -14.04 -18.14 -14.10
CA PRO A 804 -13.13 -18.34 -12.97
C PRO A 804 -12.46 -19.71 -13.01
N PHE A 805 -11.17 -19.76 -12.65
CA PHE A 805 -10.46 -21.04 -12.56
C PHE A 805 -10.97 -21.85 -11.36
N ARG A 806 -11.09 -23.17 -11.55
CA ARG A 806 -11.48 -24.09 -10.47
C ARG A 806 -10.75 -25.44 -10.59
N TRP A 807 -10.03 -25.83 -9.53
CA TRP A 807 -9.21 -27.05 -9.49
C TRP A 807 -10.02 -28.33 -9.74
N SER A 808 -11.16 -28.47 -9.07
CA SER A 808 -12.03 -29.65 -9.14
C SER A 808 -12.61 -29.91 -10.54
N THR A 809 -12.65 -28.89 -11.40
CA THR A 809 -13.15 -29.00 -12.78
C THR A 809 -12.06 -28.87 -13.85
N ALA A 810 -10.83 -28.51 -13.46
CA ALA A 810 -9.74 -28.31 -14.41
C ALA A 810 -9.26 -29.66 -14.99
N PHE A 811 -9.01 -29.68 -16.30
CA PHE A 811 -8.50 -30.87 -16.97
C PHE A 811 -7.14 -31.28 -16.38
N ASN A 812 -6.99 -32.56 -16.03
CA ASN A 812 -5.76 -33.12 -15.48
C ASN A 812 -5.28 -32.45 -14.17
N SER A 813 -6.19 -31.87 -13.37
CA SER A 813 -5.84 -31.25 -12.08
C SER A 813 -5.16 -32.21 -11.10
N SER A 814 -5.50 -33.50 -11.13
CA SER A 814 -4.88 -34.55 -10.32
C SER A 814 -3.38 -34.77 -10.59
N SER A 815 -2.84 -34.21 -11.68
CA SER A 815 -1.41 -34.27 -11.98
C SER A 815 -0.58 -33.22 -11.25
N ARG A 816 -1.21 -32.27 -10.55
CA ARG A 816 -0.55 -31.17 -9.84
C ARG A 816 -1.01 -31.15 -8.38
N SER A 817 -0.06 -31.08 -7.46
CA SER A 817 -0.38 -30.84 -6.05
C SER A 817 -0.78 -29.39 -5.84
N HIS A 818 -1.83 -29.15 -5.07
CA HIS A 818 -2.41 -27.82 -4.81
C HIS A 818 -2.98 -27.75 -3.39
N LEU A 819 -2.25 -28.36 -2.44
CA LEU A 819 -2.62 -28.41 -1.03
C LEU A 819 -2.72 -26.99 -0.46
N GLY A 820 -3.74 -26.75 0.38
CA GLY A 820 -4.00 -25.46 0.99
C GLY A 820 -4.57 -24.38 0.05
N GLN A 821 -4.68 -24.66 -1.25
CA GLN A 821 -5.26 -23.70 -2.19
C GLN A 821 -6.80 -23.79 -2.20
N PRO A 822 -7.50 -22.66 -2.38
CA PRO A 822 -8.94 -22.63 -2.64
C PRO A 822 -9.28 -23.40 -3.93
N ASP A 823 -10.42 -24.10 -3.94
CA ASP A 823 -10.88 -24.80 -5.14
C ASP A 823 -11.25 -23.81 -6.26
N LEU A 824 -12.01 -22.76 -5.92
CA LEU A 824 -12.47 -21.72 -6.84
C LEU A 824 -11.66 -20.43 -6.66
N TRP A 825 -11.17 -19.88 -7.77
CA TRP A 825 -10.39 -18.64 -7.81
C TRP A 825 -11.20 -17.50 -8.45
N ASN A 826 -11.90 -16.73 -7.61
CA ASN A 826 -12.73 -15.60 -8.02
C ASN A 826 -12.58 -14.39 -7.08
N PHE A 827 -11.35 -14.14 -6.62
CA PHE A 827 -11.06 -13.11 -5.63
C PHE A 827 -11.13 -11.69 -6.22
N GLY A 828 -11.62 -10.77 -5.40
CA GLY A 828 -11.61 -9.34 -5.68
C GLY A 828 -10.28 -8.68 -5.31
N PRO A 829 -10.12 -7.39 -5.67
CA PRO A 829 -8.95 -6.60 -5.29
C PRO A 829 -8.93 -6.28 -3.80
N ILE A 830 -7.73 -6.30 -3.22
CA ILE A 830 -7.44 -5.83 -1.86
C ILE A 830 -6.35 -4.75 -1.88
N TRP A 831 -6.26 -3.97 -0.80
CA TRP A 831 -5.16 -3.06 -0.55
C TRP A 831 -4.27 -3.65 0.53
N PHE A 832 -2.97 -3.73 0.28
CA PHE A 832 -1.98 -4.18 1.23
C PHE A 832 -1.05 -3.02 1.59
N ASN A 833 -0.82 -2.85 2.89
CA ASN A 833 0.09 -1.86 3.49
C ASN A 833 0.80 -2.42 4.74
N GLY A 834 0.73 -3.74 4.94
CA GLY A 834 1.26 -4.42 6.13
C GLY A 834 0.45 -4.29 7.43
N THR A 835 -0.68 -3.58 7.45
CA THR A 835 -1.60 -3.57 8.61
C THR A 835 -2.77 -4.51 8.37
N PHE A 836 -2.95 -5.52 9.22
CA PHE A 836 -4.00 -6.53 9.12
C PHE A 836 -4.28 -7.26 10.44
#